data_AF-A0A8S4BFA3-F1
#
_entry.id   AF-A0A8S4BFA3-F1
#
_cell.length_a   1.000
_cell.length_b   1.000
_cell.length_c   1.000
_cell.angle_alpha   90.00
_cell.angle_beta   90.00
_cell.angle_gamma   90.00
#
_symmetry.space_group_name_H-M   'P 1'
#
loop_
_entity.id
_entity.type
_entity.pdbx_description
1 polymer ?
#
loop_
_entity_poly.entity_id
_entity_poly.type
_entity_poly.pdbx_seq_one_letter_code
_entity_poly.pdbx_strand_id
1 'polypeptide(L)'
;HGTRCAGEVAAAANNGVCGVGVAYNAKIGGVRMLDGEVTDVVEAHSLSINPQHIHVYSASWGPEDDGKSLDGPAKLAKEAFLQGITKGRGGLGSIFVWASGNGGREQDSCNCDGYTNSIYTLSISSTTQSGNVPWYSEPCSSTLATTFSSGNPGEKQIVTTDLRQKCTDSHTGTSASAPLAAGIIALALEANMNLTWRDMQHLVVRTSQPGHLSAADWKANGVGRRVSHSYGYGLLDAGAMVDLAQNWTTVEPQHQCVHTMLTEPRDIGNKLVFSKSVDACWGRPEYVRSLEHVQARLTLSHSQRGKLAIHLVSPLGTRSTLLFPRPNDYSSEGFNDWAFMTTHSWDEDPQGEWSLEIENTAANGRDYGVLSQFTLILWGTGPSVINPSSPDFPRPSNNSCKTFDAQQICIECSPGFSLFLQGCVKLCPLGFTSGLQLLNLSLENWVDLSSVQACLPCSPACLTCSGTGPTDCLSCPPHSRLVLTSCLHQNQVQRKSPLTGGLRGGGAQQEVKEPAAAADPSSAGGGGGGGGAEEPPGLSGTAPTQLPVVVAVLSCALVLAAFAGVFFLLQMRSSGAPLGLRTKLPSLFSQSRAMGGGFGLGPRQRRERKARICYKGIPTVWADEDTITYQSESDSEEVDAHSERTAFIKTQSSI
;
A
#
# COMPACT_ATOMS: atom_id res chain seq x y z
N HIS A 1 -2.88 -18.97 17.51
CA HIS A 1 -2.00 -18.39 16.49
C HIS A 1 -1.24 -17.20 17.07
N GLY A 2 -1.86 -16.02 17.27
CA GLY A 2 -1.16 -14.82 17.78
C GLY A 2 -0.29 -14.99 19.04
N THR A 3 -0.67 -15.83 20.02
CA THR A 3 0.19 -16.14 21.19
C THR A 3 1.52 -16.78 20.79
N ARG A 4 1.52 -17.69 19.80
CA ARG A 4 2.72 -18.34 19.28
C ARG A 4 3.64 -17.32 18.61
N CYS A 5 3.08 -16.50 17.73
CA CYS A 5 3.81 -15.40 17.08
C CYS A 5 4.41 -14.40 18.07
N ALA A 6 3.67 -14.04 19.13
CA ALA A 6 4.16 -13.14 20.16
C ALA A 6 5.38 -13.72 20.91
N GLY A 7 5.39 -15.04 21.15
CA GLY A 7 6.53 -15.72 21.78
C GLY A 7 7.79 -15.72 20.90
N GLU A 8 7.65 -15.84 19.59
CA GLU A 8 8.78 -15.78 18.65
C GLU A 8 9.47 -14.41 18.66
N VAL A 9 8.70 -13.33 18.83
CA VAL A 9 9.24 -11.96 18.91
C VAL A 9 9.88 -11.72 20.27
N ALA A 10 9.15 -11.97 21.37
CA ALA A 10 9.52 -11.43 22.68
C ALA A 10 9.19 -12.35 23.87
N ALA A 11 9.25 -13.68 23.71
CA ALA A 11 9.24 -14.56 24.88
C ALA A 11 10.43 -14.21 25.81
N ALA A 12 10.15 -14.08 27.10
CA ALA A 12 11.14 -13.68 28.10
C ALA A 12 12.30 -14.70 28.19
N ALA A 13 13.52 -14.20 28.26
CA ALA A 13 14.71 -15.01 28.46
C ALA A 13 14.95 -15.31 29.95
N ASN A 14 15.76 -16.34 30.23
CA ASN A 14 16.34 -16.61 31.56
C ASN A 14 15.33 -16.81 32.72
N ASN A 15 14.12 -17.29 32.43
CA ASN A 15 13.08 -17.54 33.43
C ASN A 15 12.76 -19.03 33.64
N GLY A 16 13.47 -19.94 32.96
CA GLY A 16 13.24 -21.39 33.05
C GLY A 16 11.94 -21.88 32.37
N VAL A 17 11.29 -21.06 31.54
CA VAL A 17 10.02 -21.38 30.87
C VAL A 17 10.19 -21.36 29.35
N CYS A 18 9.86 -22.46 28.69
CA CYS A 18 9.77 -22.56 27.24
C CYS A 18 11.09 -22.37 26.46
N GLY A 19 11.39 -21.14 26.07
CA GLY A 19 12.39 -20.74 25.10
C GLY A 19 12.60 -19.23 25.22
N VAL A 20 12.95 -18.57 24.11
CA VAL A 20 13.29 -17.14 24.11
C VAL A 20 12.84 -16.50 22.79
N GLY A 21 12.33 -15.28 22.86
CA GLY A 21 12.01 -14.48 21.68
C GLY A 21 13.25 -13.86 21.08
N VAL A 22 13.23 -13.59 19.77
CA VAL A 22 14.36 -12.96 19.07
C VAL A 22 14.75 -11.63 19.72
N ALA A 23 13.76 -10.80 20.06
CA ALA A 23 13.91 -9.56 20.81
C ALA A 23 13.30 -9.71 22.21
N TYR A 24 13.87 -10.58 23.03
CA TYR A 24 13.34 -10.97 24.34
C TYR A 24 13.17 -9.84 25.38
N ASN A 25 13.78 -8.67 25.14
CA ASN A 25 13.60 -7.46 25.96
C ASN A 25 12.61 -6.45 25.35
N ALA A 26 12.10 -6.70 24.15
CA ALA A 26 11.10 -5.85 23.52
C ALA A 26 9.75 -5.94 24.25
N LYS A 27 8.98 -4.86 24.18
CA LYS A 27 7.56 -4.89 24.59
C LYS A 27 6.74 -5.54 23.49
N ILE A 28 5.80 -6.41 23.87
CA ILE A 28 4.89 -7.09 22.94
C ILE A 28 3.44 -6.84 23.33
N GLY A 29 2.60 -6.64 22.31
CA GLY A 29 1.16 -6.50 22.44
C GLY A 29 0.44 -7.38 21.42
N GLY A 30 -0.88 -7.41 21.46
CA GLY A 30 -1.69 -8.19 20.52
C GLY A 30 -3.00 -7.49 20.17
N VAL A 31 -3.38 -7.55 18.90
CA VAL A 31 -4.65 -7.05 18.38
C VAL A 31 -5.50 -8.25 17.98
N ARG A 32 -6.56 -8.54 18.73
CA ARG A 32 -7.49 -9.64 18.39
C ARG A 32 -8.49 -9.14 17.35
N MET A 33 -8.21 -9.44 16.08
CA MET A 33 -9.04 -9.01 14.94
C MET A 33 -9.51 -10.14 14.01
N LEU A 34 -8.87 -11.32 14.07
CA LEU A 34 -9.21 -12.49 13.21
C LEU A 34 -10.27 -13.43 13.82
N ASP A 35 -10.70 -13.20 15.06
CA ASP A 35 -11.68 -14.07 15.75
C ASP A 35 -13.09 -13.48 15.62
N GLY A 36 -13.54 -13.39 14.37
CA GLY A 36 -14.80 -12.76 13.98
C GLY A 36 -14.84 -12.41 12.50
N GLU A 37 -15.86 -11.67 12.09
CA GLU A 37 -15.95 -11.12 10.74
C GLU A 37 -14.87 -10.04 10.54
N VAL A 38 -14.00 -10.23 9.56
CA VAL A 38 -12.93 -9.30 9.21
C VAL A 38 -13.41 -8.41 8.08
N THR A 39 -13.72 -7.16 8.40
CA THR A 39 -14.14 -6.14 7.43
C THR A 39 -13.02 -5.12 7.20
N ASP A 40 -13.11 -4.33 6.12
CA ASP A 40 -12.16 -3.23 5.81
C ASP A 40 -11.95 -2.28 7.02
N VAL A 41 -13.00 -2.01 7.79
CA VAL A 41 -12.91 -1.17 9.02
C VAL A 41 -12.10 -1.85 10.12
N VAL A 42 -12.29 -3.16 10.32
CA VAL A 42 -11.56 -3.95 11.32
C VAL A 42 -10.08 -3.98 10.97
N GLU A 43 -9.75 -4.20 9.72
CA GLU A 43 -8.38 -4.16 9.21
C GLU A 43 -7.75 -2.78 9.39
N ALA A 44 -8.41 -1.73 8.91
CA ALA A 44 -7.92 -0.36 9.01
C ALA A 44 -7.66 0.06 10.46
N HIS A 45 -8.58 -0.24 11.37
CA HIS A 45 -8.42 0.06 12.80
C HIS A 45 -7.25 -0.74 13.40
N SER A 46 -7.08 -2.00 13.00
CA SER A 46 -5.98 -2.85 13.49
C SER A 46 -4.62 -2.38 12.99
N LEU A 47 -4.53 -1.92 11.74
CA LEU A 47 -3.31 -1.37 11.14
C LEU A 47 -2.93 0.01 11.67
N SER A 48 -3.91 0.78 12.15
CA SER A 48 -3.73 2.16 12.63
C SER A 48 -3.77 2.29 14.15
N ILE A 49 -3.76 1.19 14.90
CA ILE A 49 -3.80 1.23 16.37
C ILE A 49 -2.48 1.78 16.93
N ASN A 50 -2.57 2.83 17.76
CA ASN A 50 -1.46 3.43 18.50
C ASN A 50 -0.14 3.57 17.72
N PRO A 51 -0.12 4.23 16.55
CA PRO A 51 1.04 4.23 15.63
C PRO A 51 2.20 5.09 16.12
N GLN A 52 2.01 5.84 17.21
CA GLN A 52 3.09 6.56 17.91
C GLN A 52 3.74 5.74 19.03
N HIS A 53 3.12 4.62 19.41
CA HIS A 53 3.61 3.73 20.45
C HIS A 53 4.15 2.41 19.87
N ILE A 54 3.44 1.85 18.89
CA ILE A 54 3.81 0.61 18.22
C ILE A 54 4.77 0.94 17.08
N HIS A 55 5.94 0.27 17.08
CA HIS A 55 6.95 0.45 16.04
C HIS A 55 6.77 -0.50 14.86
N VAL A 56 6.50 -1.77 15.18
CA VAL A 56 6.44 -2.89 14.23
C VAL A 56 5.10 -3.60 14.39
N TYR A 57 4.42 -3.84 13.27
CA TYR A 57 3.21 -4.64 13.17
C TYR A 57 3.59 -5.93 12.43
N SER A 58 3.27 -7.08 13.01
CA SER A 58 3.49 -8.39 12.38
C SER A 58 2.15 -9.02 12.04
N ALA A 59 1.93 -9.33 10.77
CA ALA A 59 0.69 -9.91 10.27
C ALA A 59 0.96 -11.06 9.29
N SER A 60 -0.03 -11.94 9.16
CA SER A 60 0.04 -13.13 8.30
C SER A 60 -1.35 -13.51 7.80
N TRP A 61 -2.20 -12.50 7.57
CA TRP A 61 -3.54 -12.63 7.04
C TRP A 61 -3.61 -11.92 5.70
N GLY A 62 -4.57 -12.31 4.88
CA GLY A 62 -4.73 -11.86 3.50
C GLY A 62 -5.91 -12.60 2.87
N PRO A 63 -6.00 -12.62 1.53
CA PRO A 63 -6.95 -13.45 0.79
C PRO A 63 -6.78 -14.94 1.10
N GLU A 64 -7.71 -15.76 0.60
CA GLU A 64 -7.59 -17.21 0.74
C GLU A 64 -6.45 -17.75 -0.15
N ASP A 65 -5.51 -18.49 0.45
CA ASP A 65 -4.32 -19.08 -0.21
C ASP A 65 -4.70 -20.31 -1.07
N ASP A 66 -5.66 -20.17 -1.97
CA ASP A 66 -6.30 -21.24 -2.73
C ASP A 66 -5.83 -21.36 -4.20
N GLY A 67 -4.86 -20.54 -4.60
CA GLY A 67 -4.36 -20.53 -5.98
C GLY A 67 -5.34 -19.96 -7.00
N LYS A 68 -6.40 -19.25 -6.57
CA LYS A 68 -7.40 -18.65 -7.46
C LYS A 68 -7.86 -17.26 -7.05
N SER A 69 -7.79 -16.93 -5.76
CA SER A 69 -8.16 -15.64 -5.22
C SER A 69 -7.26 -14.52 -5.77
N LEU A 70 -7.84 -13.34 -5.95
CA LEU A 70 -7.14 -12.12 -6.35
C LEU A 70 -7.80 -10.99 -5.58
N ASP A 71 -7.19 -10.59 -4.46
CA ASP A 71 -7.78 -9.59 -3.58
C ASP A 71 -6.69 -8.90 -2.74
N GLY A 72 -7.03 -7.81 -2.08
CA GLY A 72 -6.10 -7.03 -1.28
C GLY A 72 -6.80 -5.99 -0.42
N PRO A 73 -6.05 -5.09 0.22
CA PRO A 73 -6.63 -4.13 1.12
C PRO A 73 -7.66 -3.25 0.39
N ALA A 74 -8.84 -3.17 0.99
CA ALA A 74 -9.86 -2.24 0.57
C ALA A 74 -9.48 -0.79 0.96
N LYS A 75 -10.40 0.16 0.78
CA LYS A 75 -10.08 1.58 0.81
C LYS A 75 -9.54 2.03 2.17
N LEU A 76 -10.14 1.58 3.27
CA LEU A 76 -9.75 2.02 4.60
C LEU A 76 -8.44 1.37 5.02
N ALA A 77 -8.23 0.08 4.73
CA ALA A 77 -6.98 -0.61 5.00
C ALA A 77 -5.80 0.02 4.21
N LYS A 78 -6.00 0.38 2.93
CA LYS A 78 -5.01 1.11 2.12
C LYS A 78 -4.66 2.47 2.73
N GLU A 79 -5.66 3.22 3.18
CA GLU A 79 -5.46 4.50 3.86
C GLU A 79 -4.72 4.30 5.19
N ALA A 80 -5.02 3.24 5.94
CA ALA A 80 -4.33 2.92 7.19
C ALA A 80 -2.84 2.60 6.96
N PHE A 81 -2.49 1.85 5.90
CA PHE A 81 -1.09 1.66 5.51
C PHE A 81 -0.42 2.99 5.18
N LEU A 82 -1.05 3.82 4.34
CA LEU A 82 -0.51 5.12 3.95
C LEU A 82 -0.31 6.04 5.16
N GLN A 83 -1.26 6.09 6.08
CA GLN A 83 -1.13 6.87 7.32
C GLN A 83 -0.07 6.28 8.25
N GLY A 84 0.04 4.95 8.33
CA GLY A 84 1.06 4.26 9.11
C GLY A 84 2.47 4.63 8.65
N ILE A 85 2.77 4.49 7.36
CA ILE A 85 4.10 4.78 6.81
C ILE A 85 4.43 6.28 6.75
N THR A 86 3.43 7.18 6.72
CA THR A 86 3.66 8.64 6.69
C THR A 86 3.68 9.30 8.06
N LYS A 87 2.87 8.84 9.01
CA LYS A 87 2.68 9.51 10.32
C LYS A 87 3.13 8.65 11.49
N GLY A 88 3.21 7.33 11.35
CA GLY A 88 3.63 6.43 12.43
C GLY A 88 5.05 6.72 12.89
N ARG A 89 5.37 6.35 14.13
CA ARG A 89 6.70 6.54 14.76
C ARG A 89 7.24 7.97 14.61
N GLY A 90 6.42 8.98 14.89
CA GLY A 90 6.80 10.39 14.78
C GLY A 90 7.12 10.85 13.35
N GLY A 91 6.60 10.16 12.32
CA GLY A 91 6.87 10.45 10.92
C GLY A 91 7.95 9.58 10.27
N LEU A 92 8.61 8.70 11.03
CA LEU A 92 9.55 7.70 10.48
C LEU A 92 8.83 6.57 9.72
N GLY A 93 7.54 6.38 10.00
CA GLY A 93 6.68 5.37 9.40
C GLY A 93 6.66 4.07 10.20
N SER A 94 5.45 3.56 10.42
CA SER A 94 5.21 2.22 10.95
C SER A 94 5.84 1.15 10.05
N ILE A 95 6.43 0.12 10.64
CA ILE A 95 6.96 -1.02 9.89
C ILE A 95 5.95 -2.16 9.92
N PHE A 96 5.42 -2.54 8.75
CA PHE A 96 4.47 -3.64 8.59
C PHE A 96 5.20 -4.86 8.05
N VAL A 97 5.37 -5.89 8.86
CA VAL A 97 5.96 -7.17 8.45
C VAL A 97 4.84 -8.14 8.09
N TRP A 98 4.95 -8.77 6.93
CA TRP A 98 3.90 -9.63 6.38
C TRP A 98 4.44 -11.00 6.00
N ALA A 99 3.69 -12.06 6.30
CA ALA A 99 3.97 -13.38 5.75
C ALA A 99 3.55 -13.44 4.28
N SER A 100 4.34 -14.10 3.43
CA SER A 100 4.08 -14.14 1.98
C SER A 100 2.94 -15.05 1.53
N GLY A 101 2.45 -15.96 2.38
CA GLY A 101 1.32 -16.87 2.07
C GLY A 101 1.64 -18.36 2.27
N ASN A 102 0.64 -19.24 2.31
CA ASN A 102 0.78 -20.69 2.52
C ASN A 102 0.17 -21.55 1.39
N GLY A 103 -0.10 -20.95 0.23
CA GLY A 103 -0.76 -21.53 -0.93
C GLY A 103 0.14 -22.30 -1.89
N GLY A 104 1.40 -22.59 -1.51
CA GLY A 104 2.35 -23.29 -2.39
C GLY A 104 1.85 -24.64 -2.92
N ARG A 105 1.07 -25.38 -2.11
CA ARG A 105 0.44 -26.65 -2.55
C ARG A 105 -0.60 -26.43 -3.65
N GLU A 106 -1.32 -25.32 -3.58
CA GLU A 106 -2.34 -24.93 -4.55
C GLU A 106 -1.74 -24.16 -5.73
N GLN A 107 -0.40 -24.04 -5.78
CA GLN A 107 0.36 -23.28 -6.77
C GLN A 107 -0.11 -21.82 -6.84
N ASP A 108 -0.30 -21.21 -5.67
CA ASP A 108 -0.59 -19.78 -5.58
C ASP A 108 0.66 -18.92 -5.85
N SER A 109 0.42 -17.65 -6.13
CA SER A 109 1.44 -16.66 -6.46
C SER A 109 1.16 -15.39 -5.68
N CYS A 110 2.00 -15.11 -4.68
CA CYS A 110 1.74 -14.07 -3.68
C CYS A 110 1.59 -12.63 -4.21
N ASN A 111 1.96 -12.33 -5.46
CA ASN A 111 1.58 -11.06 -6.10
C ASN A 111 0.06 -10.92 -6.34
N CYS A 112 -0.73 -11.98 -6.16
CA CYS A 112 -2.20 -11.96 -6.17
C CYS A 112 -2.82 -11.64 -4.80
N ASP A 113 -2.00 -11.57 -3.75
CA ASP A 113 -2.35 -11.01 -2.45
C ASP A 113 -1.86 -9.56 -2.37
N GLY A 114 -2.82 -8.61 -2.34
CA GLY A 114 -2.53 -7.19 -2.31
C GLY A 114 -1.95 -6.67 -0.99
N TYR A 115 -1.96 -7.44 0.10
CA TYR A 115 -1.29 -7.09 1.35
C TYR A 115 0.20 -7.34 1.21
N THR A 116 0.63 -8.56 0.90
CA THR A 116 2.05 -8.93 0.71
C THR A 116 2.69 -8.26 -0.52
N ASN A 117 1.90 -7.97 -1.56
CA ASN A 117 2.35 -7.23 -2.76
C ASN A 117 2.46 -5.71 -2.56
N SER A 118 2.04 -5.19 -1.39
CA SER A 118 2.13 -3.76 -1.08
C SER A 118 3.57 -3.32 -0.82
N ILE A 119 3.98 -2.18 -1.40
CA ILE A 119 5.29 -1.56 -1.10
C ILE A 119 5.44 -1.17 0.38
N TYR A 120 4.31 -0.97 1.07
CA TYR A 120 4.27 -0.58 2.49
C TYR A 120 4.51 -1.74 3.44
N THR A 121 4.50 -2.98 2.94
CA THR A 121 4.76 -4.17 3.72
C THR A 121 6.13 -4.74 3.41
N LEU A 122 6.79 -5.22 4.45
CA LEU A 122 8.03 -5.99 4.38
C LEU A 122 7.66 -7.46 4.36
N SER A 123 7.49 -8.00 3.15
CA SER A 123 7.04 -9.39 2.93
C SER A 123 8.17 -10.40 3.14
N ILE A 124 7.87 -11.44 3.92
CA ILE A 124 8.79 -12.48 4.38
C ILE A 124 8.28 -13.87 4.02
N SER A 125 9.13 -14.62 3.32
CA SER A 125 8.94 -16.04 3.01
C SER A 125 9.62 -16.97 4.02
N SER A 126 9.49 -18.27 3.80
CA SER A 126 10.06 -19.30 4.67
C SER A 126 11.16 -20.12 3.99
N THR A 127 12.11 -20.57 4.80
CA THR A 127 12.99 -21.70 4.46
C THR A 127 12.84 -22.82 5.49
N THR A 128 13.04 -24.06 5.05
CA THR A 128 13.14 -25.20 5.97
C THR A 128 14.47 -25.18 6.73
N GLN A 129 14.61 -26.04 7.74
CA GLN A 129 15.84 -26.22 8.50
C GLN A 129 17.04 -26.56 7.59
N SER A 130 16.82 -27.38 6.55
CA SER A 130 17.85 -27.76 5.59
C SER A 130 18.09 -26.75 4.47
N GLY A 131 17.49 -25.56 4.52
CA GLY A 131 17.66 -24.53 3.50
C GLY A 131 16.87 -24.77 2.22
N ASN A 132 15.79 -25.55 2.25
CA ASN A 132 14.95 -25.82 1.07
C ASN A 132 13.68 -24.96 1.07
N VAL A 133 13.04 -24.82 -0.10
CA VAL A 133 11.75 -24.11 -0.22
C VAL A 133 10.66 -25.02 0.39
N PRO A 134 9.94 -24.59 1.44
CA PRO A 134 8.87 -25.38 2.04
C PRO A 134 7.70 -25.58 1.07
N TRP A 135 7.00 -26.71 1.20
CA TRP A 135 5.88 -27.09 0.32
C TRP A 135 4.70 -26.10 0.30
N TYR A 136 4.57 -25.27 1.33
CA TYR A 136 3.52 -24.26 1.46
C TYR A 136 3.95 -22.87 0.96
N SER A 137 5.23 -22.62 0.71
CA SER A 137 5.72 -21.27 0.38
C SER A 137 5.23 -20.82 -1.00
N GLU A 138 4.83 -19.55 -1.10
CA GLU A 138 4.41 -18.94 -2.36
C GLU A 138 5.55 -18.11 -2.96
N PRO A 139 5.94 -18.33 -4.23
CA PRO A 139 6.93 -17.50 -4.90
C PRO A 139 6.28 -16.26 -5.53
N CYS A 140 6.90 -15.09 -5.37
CA CYS A 140 6.54 -13.88 -6.11
C CYS A 140 7.65 -12.83 -6.03
N SER A 141 7.60 -11.85 -6.94
CA SER A 141 8.60 -10.80 -7.00
C SER A 141 8.49 -9.72 -5.91
N SER A 142 7.40 -9.69 -5.13
CA SER A 142 7.22 -8.75 -4.02
C SER A 142 7.96 -9.13 -2.73
N THR A 143 8.32 -10.41 -2.56
CA THR A 143 9.02 -10.91 -1.37
C THR A 143 10.37 -10.20 -1.21
N LEU A 144 10.67 -9.70 -0.01
CA LEU A 144 11.95 -9.05 0.27
C LEU A 144 13.00 -10.02 0.79
N ALA A 145 12.64 -10.89 1.72
CA ALA A 145 13.58 -11.79 2.38
C ALA A 145 12.89 -13.02 2.98
N THR A 146 13.67 -13.82 3.71
CA THR A 146 13.26 -15.10 4.26
C THR A 146 13.72 -15.27 5.70
N THR A 147 12.95 -16.00 6.51
CA THR A 147 13.41 -16.56 7.79
C THR A 147 13.09 -18.05 7.87
N PHE A 148 13.63 -18.74 8.87
CA PHE A 148 13.31 -20.15 9.09
C PHE A 148 11.84 -20.35 9.48
N SER A 149 11.30 -21.52 9.15
CA SER A 149 10.03 -22.03 9.65
C SER A 149 10.04 -23.57 9.61
N SER A 150 8.89 -24.20 9.49
CA SER A 150 8.71 -25.64 9.33
C SER A 150 9.12 -26.16 7.95
N GLY A 151 9.31 -27.47 7.85
CA GLY A 151 9.63 -28.14 6.59
C GLY A 151 9.00 -29.51 6.45
N ASN A 152 9.73 -30.43 5.84
CA ASN A 152 9.31 -31.81 5.66
C ASN A 152 9.25 -32.57 7.00
N PRO A 153 8.54 -33.70 7.06
CA PRO A 153 8.58 -34.59 8.22
C PRO A 153 10.03 -34.94 8.60
N GLY A 154 10.39 -34.72 9.87
CA GLY A 154 11.75 -34.94 10.39
C GLY A 154 12.60 -33.67 10.50
N GLU A 155 12.25 -32.59 9.81
CA GLU A 155 12.83 -31.27 10.06
C GLU A 155 12.23 -30.64 11.32
N LYS A 156 13.05 -29.87 12.04
CA LYS A 156 12.58 -29.10 13.19
C LYS A 156 11.60 -28.01 12.74
N GLN A 157 10.70 -27.67 13.65
CA GLN A 157 9.71 -26.61 13.46
C GLN A 157 9.98 -25.50 14.49
N ILE A 158 9.13 -24.46 14.51
CA ILE A 158 9.32 -23.33 15.40
C ILE A 158 8.88 -23.69 16.82
N VAL A 159 9.78 -23.41 17.78
CA VAL A 159 9.54 -23.53 19.21
C VAL A 159 9.12 -22.17 19.77
N THR A 160 7.97 -22.11 20.42
CA THR A 160 7.44 -20.86 20.99
C THR A 160 6.40 -21.12 22.09
N THR A 161 5.92 -20.05 22.72
CA THR A 161 4.81 -20.08 23.67
C THR A 161 3.51 -20.50 23.00
N ASP A 162 2.57 -21.06 23.76
CA ASP A 162 1.28 -21.48 23.24
C ASP A 162 0.13 -21.10 24.18
N LEU A 163 -1.09 -21.19 23.65
CA LEU A 163 -2.31 -20.99 24.43
C LEU A 163 -2.33 -21.89 25.68
N ARG A 164 -3.05 -21.42 26.69
CA ARG A 164 -3.19 -22.12 27.99
C ARG A 164 -1.85 -22.29 28.71
N GLN A 165 -0.94 -21.32 28.57
CA GLN A 165 0.36 -21.26 29.24
C GLN A 165 1.24 -22.47 28.93
N LYS A 166 1.17 -22.97 27.69
CA LYS A 166 1.97 -24.11 27.23
C LYS A 166 3.14 -23.64 26.36
N CYS A 167 3.93 -24.62 25.95
CA CYS A 167 4.93 -24.51 24.91
C CYS A 167 4.54 -25.39 23.73
N THR A 168 4.92 -24.97 22.54
CA THR A 168 4.81 -25.78 21.33
C THR A 168 6.16 -25.80 20.64
N ASP A 169 6.52 -26.95 20.09
CA ASP A 169 7.63 -27.17 19.17
C ASP A 169 7.12 -27.45 17.75
N SER A 170 5.85 -27.10 17.49
CA SER A 170 5.12 -27.48 16.29
C SER A 170 4.40 -26.30 15.64
N HIS A 171 4.98 -25.09 15.70
CA HIS A 171 4.47 -23.94 14.95
C HIS A 171 5.07 -23.93 13.54
N THR A 172 4.22 -23.67 12.53
CA THR A 172 4.49 -23.93 11.10
C THR A 172 3.99 -22.81 10.20
N GLY A 173 4.40 -22.86 8.93
CA GLY A 173 3.93 -21.95 7.87
C GLY A 173 4.71 -20.64 7.79
N THR A 174 4.47 -19.87 6.73
CA THR A 174 5.06 -18.51 6.59
C THR A 174 4.61 -17.57 7.70
N SER A 175 3.48 -17.88 8.34
CA SER A 175 3.00 -17.17 9.53
C SER A 175 3.91 -17.25 10.76
N ALA A 176 4.85 -18.21 10.81
CA ALA A 176 5.93 -18.28 11.81
C ALA A 176 7.22 -17.60 11.31
N SER A 177 7.36 -17.34 10.01
CA SER A 177 8.52 -16.60 9.50
C SER A 177 8.44 -15.10 9.75
N ALA A 178 7.26 -14.50 9.55
CA ALA A 178 7.05 -13.06 9.76
C ALA A 178 7.34 -12.58 11.20
N PRO A 179 6.94 -13.29 12.28
CA PRO A 179 7.27 -12.91 13.65
C PRO A 179 8.77 -12.95 13.96
N LEU A 180 9.51 -13.94 13.44
CA LEU A 180 10.97 -13.96 13.57
C LEU A 180 11.60 -12.71 12.91
N ALA A 181 11.15 -12.35 11.72
CA ALA A 181 11.60 -11.13 11.04
C ALA A 181 11.25 -9.86 11.83
N ALA A 182 10.04 -9.78 12.40
CA ALA A 182 9.63 -8.66 13.25
C ALA A 182 10.53 -8.53 14.50
N GLY A 183 10.95 -9.65 15.08
CA GLY A 183 11.95 -9.67 16.16
C GLY A 183 13.31 -9.15 15.73
N ILE A 184 13.83 -9.58 14.57
CA ILE A 184 15.11 -9.09 14.03
C ILE A 184 15.04 -7.58 13.75
N ILE A 185 13.93 -7.12 13.16
CA ILE A 185 13.68 -5.70 12.91
C ILE A 185 13.65 -4.89 14.22
N ALA A 186 13.08 -5.45 15.30
CA ALA A 186 13.11 -4.79 16.61
C ALA A 186 14.54 -4.62 17.14
N LEU A 187 15.43 -5.60 16.93
CA LEU A 187 16.86 -5.47 17.28
C LEU A 187 17.55 -4.37 16.45
N ALA A 188 17.27 -4.32 15.14
CA ALA A 188 17.83 -3.27 14.27
C ALA A 188 17.33 -1.86 14.65
N LEU A 189 16.06 -1.74 15.05
CA LEU A 189 15.51 -0.49 15.59
C LEU A 189 16.15 -0.08 16.91
N GLU A 190 16.40 -1.02 17.82
CA GLU A 190 17.10 -0.72 19.08
C GLU A 190 18.49 -0.13 18.81
N ALA A 191 19.19 -0.67 17.80
CA ALA A 191 20.49 -0.16 17.37
C ALA A 191 20.41 1.25 16.73
N ASN A 192 19.32 1.55 16.01
CA ASN A 192 19.08 2.87 15.44
C ASN A 192 17.58 3.19 15.34
N MET A 193 17.08 3.95 16.33
CA MET A 193 15.66 4.30 16.41
C MET A 193 15.21 5.31 15.34
N ASN A 194 16.15 5.93 14.61
CA ASN A 194 15.87 6.91 13.55
C ASN A 194 15.62 6.27 12.18
N LEU A 195 15.73 4.94 12.06
CA LEU A 195 15.44 4.23 10.81
C LEU A 195 13.98 4.44 10.39
N THR A 196 13.78 4.91 9.17
CA THR A 196 12.46 4.99 8.54
C THR A 196 11.97 3.61 8.09
N TRP A 197 10.70 3.50 7.70
CA TRP A 197 10.14 2.28 7.12
C TRP A 197 10.88 1.82 5.85
N ARG A 198 11.36 2.76 5.03
CA ARG A 198 12.18 2.49 3.84
C ARG A 198 13.60 2.07 4.21
N ASP A 199 14.23 2.77 5.15
CA ASP A 199 15.57 2.39 5.63
C ASP A 199 15.61 0.93 6.07
N MET A 200 14.58 0.48 6.79
CA MET A 200 14.47 -0.92 7.21
C MET A 200 14.46 -1.89 6.02
N GLN A 201 13.72 -1.59 4.95
CA GLN A 201 13.74 -2.41 3.73
C GLN A 201 15.11 -2.38 3.04
N HIS A 202 15.77 -1.21 2.99
CA HIS A 202 17.13 -1.08 2.44
C HIS A 202 18.15 -1.93 3.21
N LEU A 203 18.06 -1.98 4.55
CA LEU A 203 18.90 -2.83 5.39
C LEU A 203 18.68 -4.31 5.05
N VAL A 204 17.41 -4.76 4.96
CA VAL A 204 17.08 -6.14 4.60
C VAL A 204 17.68 -6.52 3.24
N VAL A 205 17.51 -5.69 2.21
CA VAL A 205 18.06 -5.93 0.87
C VAL A 205 19.59 -6.07 0.87
N ARG A 206 20.29 -5.33 1.74
CA ARG A 206 21.76 -5.27 1.76
C ARG A 206 22.42 -6.33 2.65
N THR A 207 21.68 -6.88 3.60
CA THR A 207 22.23 -7.76 4.65
C THR A 207 21.74 -9.20 4.56
N SER A 208 20.65 -9.45 3.82
CA SER A 208 20.14 -10.81 3.62
C SER A 208 21.13 -11.70 2.88
N GLN A 209 21.18 -12.97 3.28
CA GLN A 209 22.20 -13.93 2.84
C GLN A 209 21.59 -15.04 1.98
N PRO A 210 22.03 -15.21 0.71
CA PRO A 210 21.57 -16.30 -0.16
C PRO A 210 22.30 -17.64 0.11
N GLY A 211 23.43 -17.61 0.84
CA GLY A 211 24.47 -18.65 0.79
C GLY A 211 24.07 -20.08 1.19
N HIS A 212 23.05 -20.25 2.03
CA HIS A 212 22.60 -21.56 2.53
C HIS A 212 21.21 -21.96 2.04
N LEU A 213 20.68 -21.26 1.03
CA LEU A 213 19.32 -21.42 0.53
C LEU A 213 19.31 -22.04 -0.87
N SER A 214 18.58 -23.15 -1.02
CA SER A 214 18.47 -23.92 -2.25
C SER A 214 17.22 -23.54 -3.03
N ALA A 215 17.41 -22.82 -4.14
CA ALA A 215 16.37 -22.53 -5.12
C ALA A 215 16.96 -22.54 -6.54
N ALA A 216 16.16 -23.00 -7.52
CA ALA A 216 16.59 -23.07 -8.92
C ALA A 216 16.58 -21.70 -9.63
N ASP A 217 15.88 -20.71 -9.07
CA ASP A 217 15.59 -19.44 -9.71
C ASP A 217 16.49 -18.28 -9.25
N TRP A 218 17.53 -18.54 -8.47
CA TRP A 218 18.52 -17.53 -8.09
C TRP A 218 19.12 -16.85 -9.33
N LYS A 219 18.99 -15.52 -9.40
CA LYS A 219 19.60 -14.69 -10.45
C LYS A 219 20.28 -13.48 -9.83
N ALA A 220 21.38 -13.03 -10.44
CA ALA A 220 21.95 -11.74 -10.10
C ALA A 220 21.15 -10.64 -10.82
N ASN A 221 20.78 -9.59 -10.09
CA ASN A 221 20.16 -8.41 -10.66
C ASN A 221 21.22 -7.45 -11.27
N GLY A 222 20.79 -6.31 -11.79
CA GLY A 222 21.62 -5.34 -12.52
C GLY A 222 22.73 -4.70 -11.68
N VAL A 223 22.64 -4.77 -10.35
CA VAL A 223 23.66 -4.31 -9.40
C VAL A 223 24.44 -5.45 -8.75
N GLY A 224 24.27 -6.69 -9.23
CA GLY A 224 25.04 -7.86 -8.83
C GLY A 224 24.55 -8.60 -7.59
N ARG A 225 23.37 -8.26 -7.04
CA ARG A 225 22.78 -8.97 -5.89
C ARG A 225 22.02 -10.20 -6.35
N ARG A 226 22.17 -11.32 -5.65
CA ARG A 226 21.39 -12.53 -5.92
C ARG A 226 19.99 -12.38 -5.32
N VAL A 227 18.98 -12.64 -6.13
CA VAL A 227 17.56 -12.59 -5.76
C VAL A 227 16.83 -13.83 -6.29
N SER A 228 15.82 -14.29 -5.55
CA SER A 228 14.93 -15.41 -5.87
C SER A 228 13.48 -15.03 -5.56
N HIS A 229 12.52 -15.50 -6.34
CA HIS A 229 11.09 -15.25 -6.07
C HIS A 229 10.61 -16.06 -4.86
N SER A 230 11.28 -17.15 -4.51
CA SER A 230 11.00 -17.92 -3.29
C SER A 230 11.59 -17.28 -2.04
N TYR A 231 12.75 -16.62 -2.17
CA TYR A 231 13.54 -16.17 -1.02
C TYR A 231 13.77 -14.67 -0.89
N GLY A 232 13.33 -13.87 -1.87
CA GLY A 232 13.76 -12.48 -2.00
C GLY A 232 15.28 -12.39 -2.10
N TYR A 233 15.88 -11.49 -1.30
CA TYR A 233 17.33 -11.32 -1.19
C TYR A 233 18.03 -12.37 -0.31
N GLY A 234 17.27 -13.28 0.32
CA GLY A 234 17.79 -14.40 1.10
C GLY A 234 17.39 -14.37 2.56
N LEU A 235 18.16 -15.10 3.38
CA LEU A 235 17.89 -15.26 4.80
C LEU A 235 18.25 -13.99 5.57
N LEU A 236 17.37 -13.51 6.45
CA LEU A 236 17.69 -12.39 7.34
C LEU A 236 18.87 -12.73 8.26
N ASP A 237 19.82 -11.80 8.36
CA ASP A 237 20.97 -11.87 9.25
C ASP A 237 20.86 -10.76 10.30
N ALA A 238 20.51 -11.13 11.53
CA ALA A 238 20.30 -10.17 12.61
C ALA A 238 21.57 -9.39 12.99
N GLY A 239 22.74 -10.03 12.95
CA GLY A 239 24.01 -9.37 13.26
C GLY A 239 24.34 -8.33 12.20
N ALA A 240 24.30 -8.73 10.92
CA ALA A 240 24.58 -7.82 9.81
C ALA A 240 23.57 -6.66 9.74
N MET A 241 22.28 -6.91 10.04
CA MET A 241 21.26 -5.86 10.10
C MET A 241 21.55 -4.83 11.20
N VAL A 242 21.89 -5.29 12.41
CA VAL A 242 22.24 -4.40 13.54
C VAL A 242 23.51 -3.61 13.26
N ASP A 243 24.55 -4.26 12.74
CA ASP A 243 25.84 -3.63 12.44
C ASP A 243 25.68 -2.54 11.36
N LEU A 244 24.91 -2.81 10.31
CA LEU A 244 24.64 -1.82 9.27
C LEU A 244 23.73 -0.69 9.78
N ALA A 245 22.76 -0.99 10.64
CA ALA A 245 21.85 0.00 11.22
C ALA A 245 22.57 1.09 12.03
N GLN A 246 23.60 0.72 12.80
CA GLN A 246 24.37 1.66 13.64
C GLN A 246 25.02 2.80 12.84
N ASN A 247 25.46 2.51 11.61
CA ASN A 247 26.13 3.45 10.74
C ASN A 247 25.28 3.84 9.52
N TRP A 248 23.98 3.55 9.55
CA TRP A 248 23.09 3.81 8.44
C TRP A 248 22.79 5.32 8.30
N THR A 249 22.92 5.82 7.08
CA THR A 249 22.44 7.16 6.73
C THR A 249 21.06 7.04 6.10
N THR A 250 20.07 7.71 6.69
CA THR A 250 18.68 7.72 6.19
C THR A 250 18.63 8.09 4.71
N VAL A 251 17.85 7.32 3.94
CA VAL A 251 17.69 7.55 2.51
C VAL A 251 16.94 8.85 2.21
N GLU A 252 17.20 9.41 1.03
CA GLU A 252 16.52 10.60 0.51
C GLU A 252 14.99 10.40 0.41
N PRO A 253 14.19 11.50 0.31
CA PRO A 253 12.75 11.41 0.12
C PRO A 253 12.35 10.48 -1.02
N GLN A 254 11.26 9.73 -0.84
CA GLN A 254 10.79 8.80 -1.85
C GLN A 254 10.22 9.56 -3.05
N HIS A 255 10.71 9.24 -4.23
CA HIS A 255 10.17 9.73 -5.50
C HIS A 255 9.25 8.68 -6.12
N GLN A 256 8.21 9.15 -6.83
CA GLN A 256 7.27 8.32 -7.56
C GLN A 256 7.20 8.79 -9.02
N CYS A 257 7.84 8.06 -9.92
CA CYS A 257 7.77 8.32 -11.35
C CYS A 257 6.75 7.40 -12.02
N VAL A 258 5.79 7.98 -12.76
CA VAL A 258 4.70 7.24 -13.40
C VAL A 258 4.78 7.36 -14.91
N HIS A 259 4.83 6.21 -15.59
CA HIS A 259 4.86 6.10 -17.05
C HIS A 259 3.63 5.36 -17.57
N THR A 260 2.83 6.02 -18.41
CA THR A 260 1.84 5.33 -19.23
C THR A 260 2.57 4.58 -20.34
N MET A 261 2.63 3.25 -20.22
CA MET A 261 3.40 2.42 -21.15
C MET A 261 2.59 2.16 -22.42
N LEU A 262 1.33 1.77 -22.25
CA LEU A 262 0.44 1.41 -23.33
C LEU A 262 -0.64 2.48 -23.57
N THR A 263 -0.81 2.91 -24.83
CA THR A 263 -1.84 3.86 -25.25
C THR A 263 -2.99 3.21 -26.01
N GLU A 264 -2.76 2.05 -26.62
CA GLU A 264 -3.74 1.30 -27.40
C GLU A 264 -3.79 -0.16 -26.94
N PRO A 265 -4.98 -0.78 -26.84
CA PRO A 265 -5.09 -2.18 -26.44
C PRO A 265 -4.30 -3.13 -27.35
N ARG A 266 -3.72 -4.18 -26.76
CA ARG A 266 -2.96 -5.21 -27.47
C ARG A 266 -3.57 -6.58 -27.23
N ASP A 267 -3.74 -7.33 -28.30
CA ASP A 267 -4.10 -8.75 -28.20
C ASP A 267 -2.96 -9.52 -27.52
N ILE A 268 -3.30 -10.36 -26.57
CA ILE A 268 -2.33 -11.19 -25.84
C ILE A 268 -1.94 -12.40 -26.71
N GLY A 269 -2.91 -12.98 -27.42
CA GLY A 269 -2.73 -14.21 -28.19
C GLY A 269 -2.08 -15.32 -27.36
N ASN A 270 -1.08 -16.00 -27.92
CA ASN A 270 -0.29 -16.99 -27.20
C ASN A 270 0.83 -16.32 -26.36
N LYS A 271 1.42 -15.26 -26.88
CA LYS A 271 2.50 -14.50 -26.24
C LYS A 271 2.49 -13.07 -26.75
N LEU A 272 2.48 -12.13 -25.82
CA LEU A 272 2.66 -10.70 -26.05
C LEU A 272 3.97 -10.27 -25.42
N VAL A 273 4.80 -9.57 -26.21
CA VAL A 273 5.98 -8.86 -25.71
C VAL A 273 5.80 -7.39 -26.06
N PHE A 274 5.81 -6.53 -25.05
CA PHE A 274 5.69 -5.08 -25.22
C PHE A 274 6.90 -4.41 -24.57
N SER A 275 7.65 -3.65 -25.36
CA SER A 275 8.85 -2.95 -24.89
C SER A 275 8.73 -1.45 -25.15
N LYS A 276 9.20 -0.65 -24.19
CA LYS A 276 9.23 0.81 -24.31
C LYS A 276 10.36 1.38 -23.47
N SER A 277 11.13 2.30 -24.08
CA SER A 277 12.14 3.07 -23.37
C SER A 277 11.50 4.16 -22.51
N VAL A 278 11.94 4.27 -21.26
CA VAL A 278 11.53 5.31 -20.31
C VAL A 278 12.74 6.13 -19.86
N ASP A 279 12.51 7.39 -19.54
CA ASP A 279 13.51 8.34 -19.03
C ASP A 279 13.51 8.43 -17.50
N ALA A 280 12.72 7.59 -16.83
CA ALA A 280 12.54 7.61 -15.38
C ALA A 280 12.16 8.98 -14.78
N CYS A 281 11.43 9.82 -15.54
CA CYS A 281 11.04 11.18 -15.16
C CYS A 281 12.22 12.15 -15.07
N TRP A 282 13.29 11.88 -15.83
CA TRP A 282 14.43 12.78 -15.97
C TRP A 282 14.01 14.23 -16.21
N GLY A 283 14.71 15.17 -15.56
CA GLY A 283 14.41 16.60 -15.66
C GLY A 283 13.24 17.08 -14.79
N ARG A 284 12.58 16.18 -14.04
CA ARG A 284 11.44 16.49 -13.17
C ARG A 284 11.75 16.14 -11.70
N PRO A 285 11.03 16.72 -10.72
CA PRO A 285 11.21 16.41 -9.30
C PRO A 285 10.98 14.93 -8.98
N GLU A 286 10.19 14.23 -9.79
CA GLU A 286 9.88 12.80 -9.61
C GLU A 286 10.97 11.87 -10.17
N TYR A 287 12.10 12.41 -10.64
CA TYR A 287 13.17 11.62 -11.25
C TYR A 287 13.69 10.53 -10.30
N VAL A 288 13.69 9.28 -10.77
CA VAL A 288 14.23 8.13 -10.03
C VAL A 288 15.55 7.71 -10.64
N ARG A 289 16.63 7.83 -9.87
CA ARG A 289 17.99 7.38 -10.24
C ARG A 289 18.29 5.98 -9.71
N SER A 290 17.80 5.65 -8.52
CA SER A 290 18.07 4.39 -7.84
C SER A 290 16.74 3.79 -7.40
N LEU A 291 16.38 2.65 -7.98
CA LEU A 291 15.10 1.99 -7.71
C LEU A 291 14.98 1.44 -6.29
N GLU A 292 13.75 1.43 -5.79
CA GLU A 292 13.30 0.65 -4.63
C GLU A 292 12.28 -0.38 -5.14
N HIS A 293 11.01 0.00 -5.19
CA HIS A 293 9.92 -0.84 -5.71
C HIS A 293 9.61 -0.47 -7.17
N VAL A 294 9.20 -1.47 -7.94
CA VAL A 294 8.63 -1.26 -9.28
C VAL A 294 7.25 -1.90 -9.32
N GLN A 295 6.26 -1.18 -9.84
CA GLN A 295 4.93 -1.73 -10.07
C GLN A 295 4.55 -1.69 -11.55
N ALA A 296 4.13 -2.83 -12.08
CA ALA A 296 3.41 -2.92 -13.35
C ALA A 296 1.91 -3.00 -13.06
N ARG A 297 1.24 -1.86 -13.22
CA ARG A 297 -0.21 -1.76 -13.03
C ARG A 297 -0.91 -2.11 -14.33
N LEU A 298 -1.58 -3.26 -14.35
CA LEU A 298 -2.14 -3.87 -15.54
C LEU A 298 -3.66 -3.94 -15.47
N THR A 299 -4.30 -3.54 -16.57
CA THR A 299 -5.70 -3.85 -16.86
C THR A 299 -5.72 -4.76 -18.07
N LEU A 300 -6.18 -5.99 -17.89
CA LEU A 300 -6.27 -6.98 -18.96
C LEU A 300 -7.47 -7.90 -18.78
N SER A 301 -8.07 -8.29 -19.89
CA SER A 301 -9.07 -9.37 -19.94
C SER A 301 -8.41 -10.65 -20.42
N HIS A 302 -8.85 -11.80 -19.89
CA HIS A 302 -8.44 -13.10 -20.40
C HIS A 302 -9.53 -14.12 -20.12
N SER A 303 -9.75 -15.04 -21.05
CA SER A 303 -10.74 -16.13 -20.92
C SER A 303 -10.52 -17.01 -19.69
N GLN A 304 -9.26 -17.18 -19.26
CA GLN A 304 -8.89 -17.91 -18.05
C GLN A 304 -7.61 -17.35 -17.43
N ARG A 305 -7.71 -16.66 -16.30
CA ARG A 305 -6.62 -15.90 -15.67
C ARG A 305 -5.43 -16.77 -15.25
N GLY A 306 -5.68 -17.96 -14.70
CA GLY A 306 -4.63 -18.86 -14.20
C GLY A 306 -3.67 -19.43 -15.24
N LYS A 307 -3.98 -19.31 -16.53
CA LYS A 307 -3.08 -19.75 -17.60
C LYS A 307 -1.98 -18.73 -17.93
N LEU A 308 -2.10 -17.51 -17.42
CA LEU A 308 -1.17 -16.44 -17.70
C LEU A 308 0.12 -16.59 -16.88
N ALA A 309 1.25 -16.40 -17.54
CA ALA A 309 2.52 -16.06 -16.90
C ALA A 309 2.90 -14.63 -17.30
N ILE A 310 3.23 -13.78 -16.34
CA ILE A 310 3.57 -12.37 -16.58
C ILE A 310 4.96 -12.09 -16.05
N HIS A 311 5.79 -11.45 -16.88
CA HIS A 311 7.16 -11.09 -16.52
C HIS A 311 7.46 -9.64 -16.90
N LEU A 312 8.30 -8.99 -16.12
CA LEU A 312 8.81 -7.66 -16.36
C LEU A 312 10.34 -7.69 -16.38
N VAL A 313 10.95 -7.15 -17.43
CA VAL A 313 12.40 -7.07 -17.59
C VAL A 313 12.83 -5.62 -17.47
N SER A 314 13.77 -5.35 -16.56
CA SER A 314 14.38 -4.03 -16.37
C SER A 314 15.41 -3.69 -17.47
N PRO A 315 15.81 -2.42 -17.63
CA PRO A 315 16.84 -2.02 -18.60
C PRO A 315 18.18 -2.69 -18.40
N LEU A 316 18.51 -3.09 -17.17
CA LEU A 316 19.73 -3.83 -16.83
C LEU A 316 19.57 -5.37 -16.99
N GLY A 317 18.44 -5.84 -17.50
CA GLY A 317 18.20 -7.24 -17.84
C GLY A 317 17.63 -8.09 -16.70
N THR A 318 17.26 -7.49 -15.56
CA THR A 318 16.66 -8.22 -14.44
C THR A 318 15.23 -8.62 -14.78
N ARG A 319 14.98 -9.91 -14.89
CA ARG A 319 13.66 -10.48 -15.22
C ARG A 319 12.91 -10.87 -13.96
N SER A 320 11.86 -10.12 -13.64
CA SER A 320 10.93 -10.38 -12.53
C SER A 320 9.72 -11.16 -13.02
N THR A 321 9.36 -12.25 -12.36
CA THR A 321 8.11 -12.97 -12.58
C THR A 321 7.02 -12.32 -11.74
N LEU A 322 6.14 -11.58 -12.41
CA LEU A 322 5.04 -10.86 -11.77
C LEU A 322 3.86 -11.79 -11.48
N LEU A 323 3.64 -12.81 -12.30
CA LEU A 323 2.60 -13.81 -12.11
C LEU A 323 3.11 -15.16 -12.59
N PHE A 324 3.09 -16.16 -11.71
CA PHE A 324 3.23 -17.56 -12.09
C PHE A 324 1.89 -18.13 -12.55
N PRO A 325 1.88 -19.13 -13.45
CA PRO A 325 0.66 -19.86 -13.78
C PRO A 325 0.01 -20.43 -12.52
N ARG A 326 -1.30 -20.29 -12.40
CA ARG A 326 -2.11 -20.77 -11.28
C ARG A 326 -3.17 -21.74 -11.79
N PRO A 327 -2.94 -23.06 -11.79
CA PRO A 327 -3.83 -24.03 -12.41
C PRO A 327 -5.26 -24.04 -11.84
N ASN A 328 -5.43 -23.61 -10.59
CA ASN A 328 -6.73 -23.54 -9.92
C ASN A 328 -7.53 -22.26 -10.25
N ASP A 329 -6.91 -21.26 -10.88
CA ASP A 329 -7.56 -20.00 -11.24
C ASP A 329 -8.25 -20.09 -12.61
N TYR A 330 -9.53 -20.44 -12.58
CA TYR A 330 -10.39 -20.51 -13.78
C TYR A 330 -11.12 -19.19 -14.08
N SER A 331 -10.80 -18.08 -13.40
CA SER A 331 -11.55 -16.83 -13.52
C SER A 331 -11.41 -16.20 -14.91
N SER A 332 -12.51 -15.65 -15.44
CA SER A 332 -12.53 -14.87 -16.68
C SER A 332 -12.53 -13.36 -16.44
N GLU A 333 -12.39 -12.91 -15.19
CA GLU A 333 -12.44 -11.48 -14.83
C GLU A 333 -11.16 -10.73 -15.20
N GLY A 334 -10.07 -11.46 -15.47
CA GLY A 334 -8.77 -10.88 -15.76
C GLY A 334 -8.18 -10.11 -14.58
N PHE A 335 -7.42 -9.06 -14.88
CA PHE A 335 -6.89 -8.12 -13.90
C PHE A 335 -7.46 -6.74 -14.19
N ASN A 336 -8.04 -6.10 -13.18
CA ASN A 336 -8.53 -4.74 -13.30
C ASN A 336 -7.61 -3.82 -12.50
N ASP A 337 -6.75 -3.09 -13.21
CA ASP A 337 -5.92 -2.06 -12.61
C ASP A 337 -5.04 -2.59 -11.45
N TRP A 338 -4.59 -3.84 -11.58
CA TRP A 338 -3.86 -4.58 -10.56
C TRP A 338 -2.37 -4.24 -10.63
N ALA A 339 -1.81 -3.80 -9.50
CA ALA A 339 -0.43 -3.32 -9.41
C ALA A 339 0.53 -4.44 -8.98
N PHE A 340 0.95 -5.30 -9.92
CA PHE A 340 2.00 -6.28 -9.64
C PHE A 340 3.30 -5.58 -9.23
N MET A 341 3.93 -6.02 -8.15
CA MET A 341 5.12 -5.38 -7.59
C MET A 341 6.36 -6.28 -7.70
N THR A 342 7.53 -5.68 -7.94
CA THR A 342 8.82 -6.35 -7.85
C THR A 342 9.82 -5.55 -7.02
N THR A 343 10.57 -6.26 -6.19
CA THR A 343 11.73 -5.74 -5.44
C THR A 343 13.05 -6.17 -6.07
N HIS A 344 13.04 -6.97 -7.14
CA HIS A 344 14.24 -7.63 -7.68
C HIS A 344 15.21 -6.64 -8.37
N SER A 345 14.71 -5.49 -8.81
CA SER A 345 15.50 -4.41 -9.43
C SER A 345 15.93 -3.32 -8.44
N TRP A 346 15.98 -3.61 -7.14
CA TRP A 346 16.39 -2.63 -6.12
C TRP A 346 17.82 -2.12 -6.37
N ASP A 347 17.99 -0.81 -6.25
CA ASP A 347 19.17 0.00 -6.58
C ASP A 347 19.58 0.06 -8.07
N GLU A 348 18.81 -0.54 -9.00
CA GLU A 348 19.09 -0.37 -10.44
C GLU A 348 18.75 1.04 -10.92
N ASP A 349 19.46 1.51 -11.96
CA ASP A 349 19.06 2.69 -12.74
C ASP A 349 17.90 2.30 -13.66
N PRO A 350 16.70 2.90 -13.51
CA PRO A 350 15.52 2.51 -14.27
C PRO A 350 15.45 3.12 -15.68
N GLN A 351 16.42 3.95 -16.10
CA GLN A 351 16.42 4.54 -17.43
C GLN A 351 16.73 3.49 -18.52
N GLY A 352 15.99 3.57 -19.63
CA GLY A 352 16.16 2.68 -20.77
C GLY A 352 14.92 1.82 -21.02
N GLU A 353 15.13 0.70 -21.72
CA GLU A 353 14.05 -0.15 -22.21
C GLU A 353 13.50 -1.09 -21.14
N TRP A 354 12.21 -0.97 -20.84
CA TRP A 354 11.46 -1.95 -20.06
C TRP A 354 10.65 -2.85 -20.98
N SER A 355 10.62 -4.15 -20.69
CA SER A 355 9.86 -5.13 -21.46
C SER A 355 8.87 -5.89 -20.59
N LEU A 356 7.59 -5.88 -20.97
CA LEU A 356 6.52 -6.68 -20.38
C LEU A 356 6.26 -7.90 -21.26
N GLU A 357 6.31 -9.10 -20.68
CA GLU A 357 6.02 -10.37 -21.33
C GLU A 357 4.76 -10.98 -20.71
N ILE A 358 3.75 -11.26 -21.52
CA ILE A 358 2.55 -11.99 -21.10
C ILE A 358 2.44 -13.24 -21.96
N GLU A 359 2.42 -14.41 -21.34
CA GLU A 359 2.37 -15.70 -22.02
C GLU A 359 1.17 -16.51 -21.56
N ASN A 360 0.47 -17.14 -22.51
CA ASN A 360 -0.54 -18.14 -22.24
C ASN A 360 0.13 -19.53 -22.24
N THR A 361 0.35 -20.07 -21.04
CA THR A 361 1.14 -21.31 -20.83
C THR A 361 0.44 -22.60 -21.23
N ALA A 362 -0.88 -22.56 -21.48
CA ALA A 362 -1.68 -23.71 -21.88
C ALA A 362 -2.61 -23.39 -23.06
N ALA A 363 -2.04 -22.74 -24.09
CA ALA A 363 -2.77 -22.33 -25.28
C ALA A 363 -3.37 -23.52 -26.03
N ASN A 364 -4.71 -23.60 -26.06
CA ASN A 364 -5.47 -24.58 -26.83
C ASN A 364 -6.06 -23.98 -28.13
N GLY A 365 -5.62 -22.78 -28.52
CA GLY A 365 -6.11 -22.03 -29.68
C GLY A 365 -7.51 -21.43 -29.53
N ARG A 366 -8.13 -21.52 -28.34
CA ARG A 366 -9.46 -20.94 -28.04
C ARG A 366 -9.41 -19.84 -26.99
N ASP A 367 -8.31 -19.75 -26.24
CA ASP A 367 -8.13 -18.71 -25.26
C ASP A 367 -7.91 -17.37 -25.97
N TYR A 368 -8.50 -16.31 -25.43
CA TYR A 368 -8.36 -14.95 -25.91
C TYR A 368 -8.15 -14.02 -24.72
N GLY A 369 -7.47 -12.91 -24.96
CA GLY A 369 -7.29 -11.87 -23.96
C GLY A 369 -6.66 -10.62 -24.53
N VAL A 370 -6.94 -9.49 -23.89
CA VAL A 370 -6.50 -8.17 -24.35
C VAL A 370 -5.88 -7.43 -23.18
N LEU A 371 -4.65 -6.97 -23.35
CA LEU A 371 -4.04 -5.99 -22.47
C LEU A 371 -4.56 -4.60 -22.86
N SER A 372 -5.37 -3.98 -22.02
CA SER A 372 -5.99 -2.68 -22.31
C SER A 372 -5.17 -1.52 -21.73
N GLN A 373 -4.53 -1.71 -20.57
CA GLN A 373 -3.72 -0.68 -19.93
C GLN A 373 -2.48 -1.28 -19.28
N PHE A 374 -1.37 -0.57 -19.40
CA PHE A 374 -0.14 -0.84 -18.67
C PHE A 374 0.45 0.50 -18.22
N THR A 375 0.54 0.68 -16.91
CA THR A 375 1.25 1.79 -16.27
C THR A 375 2.45 1.22 -15.50
N LEU A 376 3.63 1.74 -15.78
CA LEU A 376 4.86 1.43 -15.04
C LEU A 376 5.06 2.51 -13.98
N ILE A 377 5.12 2.12 -12.71
CA ILE A 377 5.35 3.01 -11.58
C ILE A 377 6.71 2.64 -10.97
N LEU A 378 7.60 3.62 -10.95
CA LEU A 378 8.96 3.49 -10.43
C LEU A 378 9.03 4.25 -9.11
N TRP A 379 9.38 3.55 -8.04
CA TRP A 379 9.64 4.12 -6.73
C TRP A 379 11.13 4.11 -6.46
N GLY A 380 11.64 5.13 -5.80
CA GLY A 380 13.03 5.14 -5.40
C GLY A 380 13.53 6.51 -4.97
N THR A 381 14.82 6.75 -5.18
CA THR A 381 15.48 8.01 -4.85
C THR A 381 16.07 8.65 -6.09
N GLY A 382 16.17 9.98 -6.06
CA GLY A 382 16.86 10.78 -7.08
C GLY A 382 17.33 12.10 -6.48
N PRO A 383 18.15 12.87 -7.21
CA PRO A 383 18.57 14.20 -6.76
C PRO A 383 17.35 15.10 -6.53
N SER A 384 17.22 15.64 -5.31
CA SER A 384 16.14 16.54 -4.89
C SER A 384 16.17 17.90 -5.59
N VAL A 385 17.35 18.29 -6.09
CA VAL A 385 17.54 19.43 -6.99
C VAL A 385 18.43 18.95 -8.13
N ILE A 386 17.89 18.99 -9.35
CA ILE A 386 18.72 18.90 -10.55
C ILE A 386 19.56 20.18 -10.60
N ASN A 387 20.73 20.18 -9.95
CA ASN A 387 21.71 21.23 -10.15
C ASN A 387 22.43 20.92 -11.46
N PRO A 388 22.11 21.62 -12.55
CA PRO A 388 22.64 21.29 -13.86
C PRO A 388 24.14 21.64 -14.00
N SER A 389 24.70 22.26 -12.96
CA SER A 389 26.12 22.59 -12.82
C SER A 389 26.92 21.48 -12.12
N SER A 390 26.27 20.40 -11.65
CA SER A 390 26.96 19.29 -10.99
C SER A 390 27.72 18.44 -12.01
N PRO A 391 29.02 18.17 -11.82
CA PRO A 391 29.81 17.33 -12.73
C PRO A 391 29.34 15.86 -12.78
N ASP A 392 28.53 15.41 -11.80
CA ASP A 392 28.00 14.05 -11.71
C ASP A 392 26.63 13.87 -12.40
N PHE A 393 26.18 14.83 -13.22
CA PHE A 393 24.89 14.78 -13.90
C PHE A 393 24.96 13.92 -15.18
N PRO A 394 24.24 12.78 -15.27
CA PRO A 394 24.19 11.97 -16.49
C PRO A 394 23.66 12.79 -17.68
N ARG A 395 24.33 12.73 -18.83
CA ARG A 395 23.93 13.50 -20.03
C ARG A 395 22.91 12.70 -20.85
N PRO A 396 21.77 13.28 -21.26
CA PRO A 396 20.87 12.63 -22.21
C PRO A 396 21.54 12.46 -23.59
N SER A 397 21.19 11.38 -24.29
CA SER A 397 21.78 10.93 -25.56
C SER A 397 21.71 11.95 -26.70
N ASN A 398 22.78 12.00 -27.52
CA ASN A 398 23.03 12.90 -28.65
C ASN A 398 22.02 12.85 -29.84
N ASN A 399 20.97 12.04 -29.80
CA ASN A 399 20.11 11.77 -30.97
C ASN A 399 19.15 12.91 -31.35
N SER A 400 19.05 13.97 -30.54
CA SER A 400 18.13 15.10 -30.76
C SER A 400 18.84 16.39 -31.21
N CYS A 401 20.17 16.34 -31.34
CA CYS A 401 20.98 17.47 -31.74
C CYS A 401 21.11 17.57 -33.26
N LYS A 402 20.90 18.76 -33.82
CA LYS A 402 21.03 19.05 -35.25
C LYS A 402 22.47 19.44 -35.62
N THR A 403 23.15 20.22 -34.77
CA THR A 403 24.50 20.74 -35.03
C THR A 403 25.35 20.72 -33.76
N PHE A 404 26.60 20.29 -33.86
CA PHE A 404 27.58 20.24 -32.75
C PHE A 404 28.71 21.25 -32.96
N ASP A 405 29.32 21.73 -31.87
CA ASP A 405 30.57 22.49 -31.90
C ASP A 405 31.82 21.59 -31.96
N ALA A 406 33.00 22.21 -31.97
CA ALA A 406 34.29 21.51 -32.01
C ALA A 406 34.56 20.62 -30.78
N GLN A 407 33.82 20.82 -29.69
CA GLN A 407 33.92 20.06 -28.44
C GLN A 407 32.81 19.00 -28.30
N GLN A 408 32.05 18.73 -29.37
CA GLN A 408 30.91 17.79 -29.38
C GLN A 408 29.76 18.23 -28.46
N ILE A 409 29.60 19.53 -28.21
CA ILE A 409 28.47 20.10 -27.50
C ILE A 409 27.40 20.50 -28.51
N CYS A 410 26.14 20.19 -28.22
CA CYS A 410 25.05 20.57 -29.11
C CYS A 410 24.87 22.10 -29.11
N ILE A 411 24.84 22.70 -30.30
CA ILE A 411 24.60 24.15 -30.48
C ILE A 411 23.26 24.46 -31.14
N GLU A 412 22.66 23.49 -31.83
CA GLU A 412 21.34 23.63 -32.45
C GLU A 412 20.55 22.33 -32.31
N CYS A 413 19.30 22.44 -31.88
CA CYS A 413 18.41 21.31 -31.70
C CYS A 413 17.50 21.07 -32.91
N SER A 414 17.05 19.83 -33.08
CA SER A 414 16.03 19.51 -34.09
C SER A 414 14.70 20.24 -33.79
N PRO A 415 13.86 20.53 -34.80
CA PRO A 415 12.57 21.18 -34.58
C PRO A 415 11.71 20.49 -33.51
N GLY A 416 11.17 21.25 -32.57
CA GLY A 416 10.40 20.72 -31.42
C GLY A 416 11.24 20.41 -30.17
N PHE A 417 12.55 20.69 -30.20
CA PHE A 417 13.44 20.62 -29.04
C PHE A 417 14.10 21.99 -28.79
N SER A 418 14.39 22.27 -27.53
CA SER A 418 15.06 23.49 -27.07
C SER A 418 16.43 23.14 -26.48
N LEU A 419 17.41 23.99 -26.76
CA LEU A 419 18.76 23.87 -26.22
C LEU A 419 18.74 24.10 -24.70
N PHE A 420 19.29 23.16 -23.94
CA PHE A 420 19.49 23.30 -22.51
C PHE A 420 20.86 22.76 -22.14
N LEU A 421 21.74 23.67 -21.69
CA LEU A 421 23.14 23.40 -21.34
C LEU A 421 23.95 22.85 -22.52
N GLN A 422 24.09 21.52 -22.61
CA GLN A 422 24.93 20.83 -23.60
C GLN A 422 24.14 19.85 -24.48
N GLY A 423 22.81 19.87 -24.41
CA GLY A 423 21.93 18.96 -25.15
C GLY A 423 20.55 19.54 -25.44
N CYS A 424 19.69 18.72 -26.04
CA CYS A 424 18.38 19.12 -26.51
C CYS A 424 17.27 18.48 -25.68
N VAL A 425 16.37 19.29 -25.14
CA VAL A 425 15.21 18.84 -24.36
C VAL A 425 13.91 19.18 -25.08
N LYS A 426 12.92 18.28 -25.02
CA LYS A 426 11.60 18.52 -25.63
C LYS A 426 10.75 19.52 -24.84
N LEU A 427 10.96 19.54 -23.52
CA LEU A 427 10.31 20.43 -22.57
C LEU A 427 11.38 21.04 -21.67
N CYS A 428 11.32 22.36 -21.45
CA CYS A 428 12.25 23.02 -20.56
C CYS A 428 12.00 22.60 -19.10
N PRO A 429 13.07 22.39 -18.31
CA PRO A 429 12.95 22.01 -16.90
C PRO A 429 12.33 23.13 -16.07
N LEU A 430 11.87 22.79 -14.86
CA LEU A 430 11.28 23.76 -13.93
C LEU A 430 12.24 24.92 -13.67
N GLY A 431 11.70 26.15 -13.62
CA GLY A 431 12.50 27.37 -13.56
C GLY A 431 13.03 27.85 -14.92
N PHE A 432 12.70 27.19 -16.03
CA PHE A 432 13.02 27.63 -17.38
C PHE A 432 11.79 27.63 -18.30
N THR A 433 11.76 28.53 -19.27
CA THR A 433 10.76 28.59 -20.35
C THR A 433 11.45 28.49 -21.71
N SER A 434 10.73 28.03 -22.72
CA SER A 434 11.26 27.97 -24.07
C SER A 434 11.22 29.35 -24.72
N GLY A 435 12.36 29.82 -25.22
CA GLY A 435 12.46 31.09 -25.92
C GLY A 435 13.62 31.13 -26.91
N LEU A 436 13.70 32.22 -27.66
CA LEU A 436 14.80 32.45 -28.60
C LEU A 436 16.01 33.02 -27.84
N GLN A 437 17.12 32.29 -27.89
CA GLN A 437 18.42 32.76 -27.42
C GLN A 437 19.27 33.17 -28.61
N LEU A 438 19.88 34.36 -28.54
CA LEU A 438 20.85 34.80 -29.52
C LEU A 438 22.20 34.17 -29.21
N LEU A 439 22.76 33.40 -30.14
CA LEU A 439 24.13 32.91 -30.06
C LEU A 439 25.07 33.93 -30.69
N ASN A 440 26.13 34.28 -29.97
CA ASN A 440 27.21 35.11 -30.51
C ASN A 440 28.31 34.19 -31.02
N LEU A 441 28.14 33.64 -32.22
CA LEU A 441 29.14 32.80 -32.86
C LEU A 441 30.17 33.69 -33.56
N SER A 442 31.32 33.88 -32.92
CA SER A 442 32.47 34.55 -33.56
C SER A 442 33.17 33.58 -34.52
N LEU A 443 32.62 33.43 -35.73
CA LEU A 443 33.41 33.01 -36.89
C LEU A 443 33.98 34.23 -37.59
N GLU A 444 35.24 34.12 -38.00
CA GLU A 444 36.06 35.19 -38.56
C GLU A 444 35.28 36.13 -39.52
N ASN A 445 35.15 37.39 -39.08
CA ASN A 445 34.82 38.59 -39.84
C ASN A 445 33.41 38.85 -40.43
N TRP A 446 32.36 38.11 -40.10
CA TRP A 446 30.97 38.60 -40.24
C TRP A 446 30.08 38.02 -39.13
N VAL A 447 29.43 38.88 -38.34
CA VAL A 447 28.47 38.47 -37.30
C VAL A 447 27.10 38.32 -37.95
N ASP A 448 26.65 37.09 -38.19
CA ASP A 448 25.25 36.81 -38.49
C ASP A 448 24.55 36.37 -37.20
N LEU A 449 23.52 37.11 -36.78
CA LEU A 449 22.81 36.87 -35.52
C LEU A 449 21.90 35.65 -35.68
N SER A 450 22.41 34.45 -35.41
CA SER A 450 21.57 33.24 -35.41
C SER A 450 20.82 33.12 -34.08
N SER A 451 19.49 33.13 -34.13
CA SER A 451 18.63 32.83 -32.98
C SER A 451 18.34 31.33 -32.92
N VAL A 452 18.56 30.71 -31.76
CA VAL A 452 18.25 29.29 -31.51
C VAL A 452 17.18 29.16 -30.43
N GLN A 453 16.36 28.11 -30.53
CA GLN A 453 15.39 27.79 -29.48
C GLN A 453 16.13 27.22 -28.27
N ALA A 454 16.01 27.86 -27.12
CA ALA A 454 16.68 27.46 -25.88
C ALA A 454 15.77 27.57 -24.66
N CYS A 455 16.15 26.91 -23.58
CA CYS A 455 15.51 27.03 -22.28
C CYS A 455 16.11 28.21 -21.53
N LEU A 456 15.36 29.29 -21.44
CA LEU A 456 15.72 30.54 -20.78
C LEU A 456 15.22 30.53 -19.33
N PRO A 457 16.01 31.02 -18.37
CA PRO A 457 15.61 31.02 -16.96
C PRO A 457 14.39 31.92 -16.74
N CYS A 458 13.47 31.44 -15.91
CA CYS A 458 12.36 32.23 -15.40
C CYS A 458 12.86 33.40 -14.56
N SER A 459 12.05 34.45 -14.44
CA SER A 459 12.29 35.50 -13.45
C SER A 459 12.45 34.87 -12.06
N PRO A 460 13.41 35.32 -11.22
CA PRO A 460 13.61 34.79 -9.87
C PRO A 460 12.38 34.87 -8.96
N ALA A 461 11.41 35.70 -9.31
CA ALA A 461 10.13 35.80 -8.61
C ALA A 461 9.18 34.61 -8.88
N CYS A 462 9.40 33.84 -9.96
CA CYS A 462 8.54 32.75 -10.40
C CYS A 462 9.16 31.38 -10.10
N LEU A 463 8.32 30.38 -9.80
CA LEU A 463 8.73 28.97 -9.74
C LEU A 463 8.60 28.27 -11.10
N THR A 464 7.55 28.59 -11.85
CA THR A 464 7.41 28.26 -13.28
C THR A 464 6.92 29.48 -14.03
N CYS A 465 7.20 29.58 -15.33
CA CYS A 465 6.90 30.75 -16.13
C CYS A 465 6.53 30.39 -17.58
N SER A 466 5.72 31.24 -18.21
CA SER A 466 5.46 31.22 -19.66
C SER A 466 6.46 32.08 -20.44
N GLY A 467 7.19 32.96 -19.76
CA GLY A 467 8.13 33.93 -20.32
C GLY A 467 9.19 34.33 -19.29
N THR A 468 10.22 35.06 -19.72
CA THR A 468 11.33 35.48 -18.85
C THR A 468 10.98 36.71 -18.00
N GLY A 469 9.81 37.32 -18.21
CA GLY A 469 9.39 38.52 -17.49
C GLY A 469 8.94 38.24 -16.05
N PRO A 470 8.99 39.26 -15.17
CA PRO A 470 8.48 39.17 -13.79
C PRO A 470 6.95 39.06 -13.71
N THR A 471 6.26 39.24 -14.83
CA THR A 471 4.81 39.12 -15.00
C THR A 471 4.43 37.94 -15.89
N ASP A 472 5.31 36.96 -16.07
CA ASP A 472 5.03 35.76 -16.86
C ASP A 472 5.04 34.50 -15.99
N CYS A 473 4.75 34.63 -14.69
CA CYS A 473 4.73 33.50 -13.76
C CYS A 473 3.50 32.62 -13.98
N LEU A 474 3.71 31.30 -14.02
CA LEU A 474 2.66 30.27 -14.01
C LEU A 474 2.49 29.65 -12.62
N SER A 475 3.54 29.65 -11.80
CA SER A 475 3.49 29.25 -10.39
C SER A 475 4.51 30.03 -9.56
N CYS A 476 4.30 30.08 -8.25
CA CYS A 476 5.11 30.87 -7.33
C CYS A 476 5.90 29.99 -6.35
N PRO A 477 7.07 30.47 -5.88
CA PRO A 477 7.83 29.82 -4.82
C PRO A 477 7.03 29.73 -3.51
N PRO A 478 7.41 28.84 -2.58
CA PRO A 478 6.81 28.77 -1.24
C PRO A 478 6.77 30.15 -0.57
N HIS A 479 5.67 30.47 0.11
CA HIS A 479 5.41 31.77 0.76
C HIS A 479 5.12 32.97 -0.17
N SER A 480 4.82 32.69 -1.44
CA SER A 480 4.30 33.67 -2.40
C SER A 480 3.00 33.16 -3.04
N ARG A 481 2.11 34.08 -3.43
CA ARG A 481 0.87 33.74 -4.16
C ARG A 481 0.90 34.34 -5.56
N LEU A 482 0.34 33.61 -6.51
CA LEU A 482 0.18 34.10 -7.88
C LEU A 482 -0.98 35.11 -7.91
N VAL A 483 -0.71 36.33 -8.35
CA VAL A 483 -1.70 37.37 -8.58
C VAL A 483 -1.60 37.77 -10.04
N LEU A 484 -2.66 37.51 -10.81
CA LEU A 484 -2.64 37.59 -12.28
C LEU A 484 -1.52 36.68 -12.83
N THR A 485 -0.40 37.25 -13.24
CA THR A 485 0.76 36.57 -13.80
C THR A 485 2.07 36.93 -13.08
N SER A 486 2.00 37.51 -11.88
CA SER A 486 3.16 37.83 -11.05
C SER A 486 3.05 37.24 -9.65
N CYS A 487 4.18 36.94 -9.03
CA CYS A 487 4.25 36.38 -7.68
C CYS A 487 4.39 37.47 -6.63
N LEU A 488 3.49 37.46 -5.65
CA LEU A 488 3.47 38.43 -4.55
C LEU A 488 3.78 37.74 -3.22
N HIS A 489 4.80 38.24 -2.52
CA HIS A 489 5.28 37.68 -1.26
C HIS A 489 4.32 38.01 -0.11
N GLN A 490 3.98 37.01 0.73
CA GLN A 490 3.15 37.23 1.92
C GLN A 490 3.99 37.73 3.11
N ASN A 491 3.73 38.97 3.55
CA ASN A 491 4.22 39.46 4.85
C ASN A 491 3.40 38.86 6.00
N GLN A 492 4.05 38.58 7.14
CA GLN A 492 3.55 37.78 8.28
C GLN A 492 2.28 38.28 9.01
N VAL A 493 1.61 39.34 8.56
CA VAL A 493 0.49 39.98 9.28
C VAL A 493 -0.89 39.38 8.94
N GLN A 494 -0.99 38.46 7.96
CA GLN A 494 -2.30 37.93 7.52
C GLN A 494 -2.66 36.50 8.01
N ARG A 495 -1.98 35.97 9.03
CA ARG A 495 -2.41 34.71 9.68
C ARG A 495 -3.44 35.01 10.78
N LYS A 496 -4.74 34.89 10.48
CA LYS A 496 -5.76 34.61 11.51
C LYS A 496 -5.91 33.10 11.67
N SER A 497 -5.50 32.56 12.82
CA SER A 497 -5.88 31.21 13.27
C SER A 497 -7.30 31.19 13.82
N PRO A 498 -8.06 30.08 13.72
CA PRO A 498 -9.37 29.95 14.36
C PRO A 498 -9.22 29.82 15.89
N LEU A 499 -10.03 30.59 16.61
CA LEU A 499 -10.11 30.64 18.06
C LEU A 499 -10.63 29.33 18.67
N THR A 500 -9.84 28.74 19.58
CA THR A 500 -10.31 27.83 20.63
C THR A 500 -11.05 28.64 21.70
N GLY A 501 -12.34 28.39 21.87
CA GLY A 501 -13.14 28.96 22.96
C GLY A 501 -12.85 28.24 24.28
N GLY A 502 -12.27 28.96 25.24
CA GLY A 502 -12.12 28.54 26.64
C GLY A 502 -13.10 29.30 27.54
N LEU A 503 -13.87 28.56 28.33
CA LEU A 503 -14.73 29.06 29.41
C LEU A 503 -13.94 29.12 30.74
N ARG A 504 -13.81 30.36 31.24
CA ARG A 504 -13.81 30.85 32.63
C ARG A 504 -13.01 30.17 33.75
N GLY A 505 -12.23 31.04 34.41
CA GLY A 505 -11.91 31.10 35.84
C GLY A 505 -10.58 31.84 36.01
N GLY A 506 -10.37 32.91 36.77
CA GLY A 506 -11.16 33.64 37.76
C GLY A 506 -10.15 34.28 38.73
N GLY A 507 -10.07 35.62 38.74
CA GLY A 507 -9.65 36.41 39.90
C GLY A 507 -8.16 36.67 40.18
N ALA A 508 -7.85 37.97 40.28
CA ALA A 508 -6.95 38.63 41.23
C ALA A 508 -5.59 39.18 40.73
N GLN A 509 -5.60 40.52 40.65
CA GLN A 509 -4.60 41.50 41.12
C GLN A 509 -3.46 41.98 40.19
N GLN A 510 -3.63 43.25 39.82
CA GLN A 510 -2.65 44.22 39.33
C GLN A 510 -1.49 44.43 40.32
N GLU A 511 -0.30 44.66 39.79
CA GLU A 511 0.53 45.77 40.28
C GLU A 511 1.35 46.39 39.13
N VAL A 512 1.39 47.72 39.17
CA VAL A 512 1.84 48.66 38.15
C VAL A 512 3.27 49.09 38.44
N LYS A 513 4.10 49.28 37.40
CA LYS A 513 5.06 50.40 37.34
C LYS A 513 5.72 50.56 35.96
N GLU A 514 5.34 51.63 35.27
CA GLU A 514 6.22 52.36 34.33
C GLU A 514 7.10 53.36 35.10
N PRO A 515 8.12 53.93 34.44
CA PRO A 515 8.00 55.36 34.17
C PRO A 515 8.49 55.82 32.77
N ALA A 516 7.59 56.57 32.11
CA ALA A 516 7.72 57.85 31.38
C ALA A 516 9.08 58.41 30.92
N ALA A 517 9.10 58.91 29.67
CA ALA A 517 9.52 60.26 29.24
C ALA A 517 9.20 60.43 27.73
N ALA A 518 8.18 61.20 27.33
CA ALA A 518 8.19 62.64 27.02
C ALA A 518 8.83 63.03 25.66
N ALA A 519 8.00 63.45 24.69
CA ALA A 519 8.10 64.72 23.95
C ALA A 519 7.21 64.73 22.68
N ASP A 520 6.22 65.62 22.69
CA ASP A 520 5.47 66.20 21.56
C ASP A 520 6.32 67.33 20.89
N PRO A 521 5.91 68.11 19.84
CA PRO A 521 4.58 68.25 19.22
C PRO A 521 4.54 68.44 17.67
N SER A 522 3.33 68.76 17.17
CA SER A 522 2.95 69.43 15.90
C SER A 522 2.54 68.49 14.75
N SER A 523 1.44 68.67 14.00
CA SER A 523 0.64 69.86 13.69
C SER A 523 -0.76 69.51 13.14
N ALA A 524 -1.77 70.28 13.57
CA ALA A 524 -2.88 70.88 12.83
C ALA A 524 -3.72 70.08 11.79
N GLY A 525 -5.05 70.25 11.91
CA GLY A 525 -5.95 70.38 10.75
C GLY A 525 -7.29 69.65 10.86
N GLY A 526 -8.30 70.32 11.41
CA GLY A 526 -9.70 69.86 11.37
C GLY A 526 -10.43 70.26 10.09
N GLY A 527 -11.70 69.85 9.99
CA GLY A 527 -12.68 70.47 9.09
C GLY A 527 -13.50 69.45 8.29
N GLY A 528 -14.76 69.27 8.70
CA GLY A 528 -15.77 68.58 7.90
C GLY A 528 -16.35 69.44 6.77
N GLY A 529 -17.11 68.79 5.90
CA GLY A 529 -17.90 69.42 4.85
C GLY A 529 -18.40 68.39 3.84
N GLY A 530 -19.70 68.11 3.86
CA GLY A 530 -20.39 67.20 2.94
C GLY A 530 -21.21 67.91 1.86
N GLY A 531 -21.87 67.08 1.03
CA GLY A 531 -22.82 67.44 -0.04
C GLY A 531 -22.16 67.41 -1.42
N GLY A 532 -22.66 66.78 -2.48
CA GLY A 532 -23.89 66.07 -2.86
C GLY A 532 -23.67 65.68 -4.35
N ALA A 533 -24.52 65.04 -5.14
CA ALA A 533 -25.83 64.42 -5.03
C ALA A 533 -26.03 63.65 -6.37
N GLU A 534 -26.69 62.49 -6.37
CA GLU A 534 -27.78 62.15 -7.31
C GLU A 534 -28.45 60.84 -6.87
N GLU A 535 -29.78 60.86 -6.89
CA GLU A 535 -30.81 59.93 -6.36
C GLU A 535 -31.84 59.70 -7.51
N PRO A 536 -32.99 58.99 -7.38
CA PRO A 536 -33.35 57.64 -6.91
C PRO A 536 -34.32 57.00 -8.00
N PRO A 537 -35.34 56.10 -7.76
CA PRO A 537 -35.85 55.46 -6.52
C PRO A 537 -36.22 53.96 -6.61
N GLY A 538 -36.59 53.37 -5.45
CA GLY A 538 -37.64 52.33 -5.42
C GLY A 538 -37.50 51.12 -4.46
N LEU A 539 -37.86 51.34 -3.18
CA LEU A 539 -38.64 50.47 -2.26
C LEU A 539 -38.37 48.96 -2.03
N SER A 540 -38.37 48.69 -0.71
CA SER A 540 -39.00 47.57 0.04
C SER A 540 -38.16 46.33 0.37
N GLY A 541 -38.03 46.07 1.69
CA GLY A 541 -37.61 44.78 2.22
C GLY A 541 -38.79 43.85 2.46
N THR A 542 -38.53 42.53 2.47
CA THR A 542 -39.12 41.55 3.41
C THR A 542 -38.54 40.12 3.22
N ALA A 543 -38.23 39.51 4.38
CA ALA A 543 -38.15 38.07 4.75
C ALA A 543 -37.07 37.11 4.16
N PRO A 544 -36.40 36.31 5.03
CA PRO A 544 -35.59 35.16 4.61
C PRO A 544 -36.48 33.94 4.34
N THR A 545 -36.20 33.23 3.25
CA THR A 545 -36.94 32.05 2.79
C THR A 545 -36.58 30.79 3.60
N GLN A 546 -37.52 30.29 4.40
CA GLN A 546 -37.48 29.00 5.13
C GLN A 546 -37.65 27.76 4.21
N LEU A 547 -37.35 27.88 2.92
CA LEU A 547 -37.56 26.81 1.93
C LEU A 547 -36.68 25.55 2.16
N PRO A 548 -35.39 25.65 2.52
CA PRO A 548 -34.54 24.46 2.60
C PRO A 548 -34.83 23.57 3.83
N VAL A 549 -35.29 24.16 4.94
CA VAL A 549 -35.60 23.41 6.17
C VAL A 549 -36.91 22.64 6.01
N VAL A 550 -37.93 23.24 5.40
CA VAL A 550 -39.22 22.58 5.16
C VAL A 550 -39.08 21.41 4.18
N VAL A 551 -38.23 21.55 3.14
CA VAL A 551 -37.95 20.45 2.20
C VAL A 551 -37.21 19.29 2.86
N ALA A 552 -36.27 19.58 3.77
CA ALA A 552 -35.55 18.54 4.51
C ALA A 552 -36.48 17.76 5.47
N VAL A 553 -37.38 18.45 6.17
CA VAL A 553 -38.34 17.82 7.09
C VAL A 553 -39.37 16.97 6.34
N LEU A 554 -39.90 17.46 5.22
CA LEU A 554 -40.84 16.71 4.38
C LEU A 554 -40.18 15.47 3.74
N SER A 555 -38.91 15.58 3.34
CA SER A 555 -38.16 14.45 2.80
C SER A 555 -37.94 13.36 3.86
N CYS A 556 -37.60 13.75 5.09
CA CYS A 556 -37.43 12.80 6.19
C CYS A 556 -38.75 12.11 6.57
N ALA A 557 -39.86 12.85 6.58
CA ALA A 557 -41.19 12.30 6.83
C ALA A 557 -41.64 11.29 5.75
N LEU A 558 -41.34 11.57 4.47
CA LEU A 558 -41.63 10.67 3.35
C LEU A 558 -40.83 9.35 3.43
N VAL A 559 -39.56 9.42 3.82
CA VAL A 559 -38.72 8.23 3.99
C VAL A 559 -39.24 7.36 5.14
N LEU A 560 -39.61 7.96 6.28
CA LEU A 560 -40.17 7.21 7.41
C LEU A 560 -41.54 6.57 7.07
N ALA A 561 -42.39 7.29 6.32
CA ALA A 561 -43.67 6.75 5.86
C ALA A 561 -43.48 5.57 4.89
N ALA A 562 -42.47 5.63 4.01
CA ALA A 562 -42.16 4.53 3.10
C ALA A 562 -41.68 3.27 3.86
N PHE A 563 -40.81 3.44 4.86
CA PHE A 563 -40.36 2.33 5.71
C PHE A 563 -41.52 1.70 6.51
N ALA A 564 -42.40 2.51 7.08
CA ALA A 564 -43.58 2.03 7.78
C ALA A 564 -44.53 1.27 6.83
N GLY A 565 -44.74 1.78 5.61
CA GLY A 565 -45.56 1.13 4.59
C GLY A 565 -45.01 -0.23 4.15
N VAL A 566 -43.71 -0.32 3.90
CA VAL A 566 -43.04 -1.59 3.55
C VAL A 566 -43.11 -2.59 4.71
N PHE A 567 -42.89 -2.14 5.94
CA PHE A 567 -43.02 -2.99 7.12
C PHE A 567 -44.45 -3.53 7.31
N PHE A 568 -45.47 -2.69 7.09
CA PHE A 568 -46.87 -3.10 7.17
C PHE A 568 -47.28 -4.07 6.06
N LEU A 569 -46.78 -3.87 4.84
CA LEU A 569 -46.96 -4.79 3.71
C LEU A 569 -46.32 -6.16 3.96
N LEU A 570 -45.14 -6.19 4.61
CA LEU A 570 -44.48 -7.43 5.00
C LEU A 570 -45.24 -8.17 6.10
N GLN A 571 -45.79 -7.44 7.08
CA GLN A 571 -46.66 -8.00 8.12
C GLN A 571 -47.95 -8.59 7.52
N MET A 572 -48.62 -7.87 6.62
CA MET A 572 -49.84 -8.33 5.93
C MET A 572 -49.62 -9.57 5.06
N ARG A 573 -48.42 -9.73 4.46
CA ARG A 573 -48.05 -10.96 3.73
C ARG A 573 -47.77 -12.15 4.64
N SER A 574 -47.43 -11.93 5.91
CA SER A 574 -47.14 -12.99 6.87
C SER A 574 -48.39 -13.51 7.61
N SER A 575 -49.46 -12.71 7.67
CA SER A 575 -50.67 -13.00 8.47
C SER A 575 -51.80 -13.73 7.70
N GLY A 576 -51.54 -14.17 6.47
CA GLY A 576 -52.53 -14.78 5.58
C GLY A 576 -52.51 -16.31 5.58
N ALA A 577 -52.83 -16.97 6.69
CA ALA A 577 -53.25 -18.38 6.68
C ALA A 577 -54.22 -18.68 7.85
N PRO A 578 -55.49 -19.03 7.59
CA PRO A 578 -56.39 -19.49 8.65
C PRO A 578 -56.23 -20.99 8.93
N LEU A 579 -56.45 -21.34 10.20
CA LEU A 579 -56.48 -22.69 10.74
C LEU A 579 -57.64 -23.55 10.19
N GLY A 580 -57.33 -24.84 9.98
CA GLY A 580 -58.20 -25.98 10.33
C GLY A 580 -59.01 -26.62 9.18
N LEU A 581 -58.66 -27.85 8.76
CA LEU A 581 -59.20 -29.11 9.30
C LEU A 581 -58.81 -30.32 8.42
N ARG A 582 -58.55 -31.44 9.10
CA ARG A 582 -58.26 -32.81 8.62
C ARG A 582 -58.96 -33.25 7.32
N THR A 583 -58.27 -34.06 6.52
CA THR A 583 -58.82 -35.33 5.97
C THR A 583 -57.73 -36.27 5.45
N LYS A 584 -58.04 -37.56 5.48
CA LYS A 584 -57.17 -38.75 5.41
C LYS A 584 -57.19 -39.39 4.00
N LEU A 585 -56.06 -40.02 3.62
CA LEU A 585 -55.84 -41.14 2.67
C LEU A 585 -56.13 -40.92 1.15
N PRO A 586 -55.67 -41.80 0.21
CA PRO A 586 -54.77 -42.97 0.30
C PRO A 586 -53.65 -43.02 -0.79
N SER A 587 -52.80 -44.05 -0.69
CA SER A 587 -51.94 -44.60 -1.75
C SER A 587 -52.73 -45.18 -2.93
N LEU A 588 -52.19 -45.16 -4.15
CA LEU A 588 -52.00 -46.33 -5.04
C LEU A 588 -51.30 -45.98 -6.37
N PHE A 589 -50.13 -46.59 -6.55
CA PHE A 589 -49.49 -47.14 -7.76
C PHE A 589 -49.88 -46.65 -9.18
N SER A 590 -48.85 -46.32 -9.98
CA SER A 590 -48.72 -46.80 -11.37
C SER A 590 -47.28 -46.75 -11.90
N GLN A 591 -46.74 -47.96 -12.10
CA GLN A 591 -45.83 -48.47 -13.15
C GLN A 591 -44.76 -47.57 -13.81
N SER A 592 -43.50 -47.98 -13.65
CA SER A 592 -42.51 -47.98 -14.73
C SER A 592 -42.14 -49.43 -15.08
N ARG A 593 -42.19 -49.73 -16.37
CA ARG A 593 -41.79 -51.01 -16.99
C ARG A 593 -40.26 -51.00 -17.18
N ALA A 594 -39.54 -51.95 -16.59
CA ALA A 594 -38.25 -52.42 -17.09
C ALA A 594 -38.09 -53.91 -16.75
N MET A 595 -37.86 -54.72 -17.79
CA MET A 595 -37.33 -56.10 -17.70
C MET A 595 -35.97 -56.07 -16.98
N GLY A 596 -35.46 -57.05 -16.23
CA GLY A 596 -35.84 -58.44 -15.95
C GLY A 596 -34.55 -59.21 -15.57
N GLY A 597 -34.55 -59.88 -14.41
CA GLY A 597 -33.56 -60.89 -13.96
C GLY A 597 -32.28 -60.36 -13.26
N GLY A 598 -31.81 -60.84 -12.10
CA GLY A 598 -32.24 -61.89 -11.17
C GLY A 598 -31.20 -62.06 -10.03
N PHE A 599 -31.70 -62.45 -8.85
CA PHE A 599 -31.03 -63.10 -7.67
C PHE A 599 -29.99 -62.35 -6.79
N GLY A 600 -30.31 -62.25 -5.48
CA GLY A 600 -29.30 -62.34 -4.39
C GLY A 600 -29.38 -61.38 -3.18
N LEU A 601 -30.26 -61.69 -2.21
CA LEU A 601 -30.18 -61.53 -0.73
C LEU A 601 -29.38 -60.39 -0.03
N GLY A 602 -30.06 -59.63 0.86
CA GLY A 602 -29.53 -59.19 2.18
C GLY A 602 -29.28 -57.67 2.41
N PRO A 603 -29.78 -57.03 3.50
CA PRO A 603 -30.02 -55.58 3.54
C PRO A 603 -28.95 -54.75 4.28
N ARG A 604 -28.59 -53.58 3.72
CA ARG A 604 -28.06 -52.42 4.49
C ARG A 604 -28.68 -51.12 3.97
N GLN A 605 -29.36 -50.44 4.87
CA GLN A 605 -30.15 -49.23 4.65
C GLN A 605 -29.21 -48.01 4.61
N ARG A 606 -29.05 -47.39 3.44
CA ARG A 606 -28.33 -46.12 3.25
C ARG A 606 -29.38 -45.02 3.03
N ARG A 607 -29.39 -44.01 3.89
CA ARG A 607 -30.24 -42.82 3.77
C ARG A 607 -29.33 -41.63 3.44
N GLU A 608 -29.46 -41.10 2.24
CA GLU A 608 -28.90 -39.82 1.83
C GLU A 608 -29.66 -38.66 2.51
N ARG A 609 -28.90 -37.65 2.93
CA ARG A 609 -29.39 -36.27 3.07
C ARG A 609 -28.34 -35.34 2.46
N LYS A 610 -28.78 -34.57 1.45
CA LYS A 610 -28.14 -33.34 1.01
C LYS A 610 -28.35 -32.26 2.07
N ALA A 611 -27.29 -31.57 2.47
CA ALA A 611 -27.37 -30.24 3.07
C ALA A 611 -26.08 -29.46 2.78
N ARG A 612 -26.28 -28.15 2.60
CA ARG A 612 -25.38 -27.07 2.19
C ARG A 612 -24.10 -26.99 3.05
N ILE A 613 -22.96 -26.69 2.43
CA ILE A 613 -21.64 -26.59 3.05
C ILE A 613 -21.25 -25.11 3.14
N CYS A 614 -21.03 -24.64 4.38
CA CYS A 614 -20.21 -23.47 4.72
C CYS A 614 -18.94 -23.96 5.44
N TYR A 615 -17.85 -23.21 5.23
CA TYR A 615 -16.45 -23.47 5.53
C TYR A 615 -16.09 -24.11 6.89
N LYS A 616 -15.16 -25.07 6.85
CA LYS A 616 -14.26 -25.46 7.96
C LYS A 616 -12.99 -26.10 7.40
N GLY A 617 -11.87 -25.39 7.45
CA GLY A 617 -10.54 -25.90 7.14
C GLY A 617 -9.61 -25.74 8.33
N ILE A 618 -9.50 -26.79 9.17
CA ILE A 618 -8.29 -27.15 9.93
C ILE A 618 -8.33 -28.69 10.06
N PRO A 619 -7.33 -29.45 9.58
CA PRO A 619 -7.31 -30.90 9.74
C PRO A 619 -6.81 -31.27 11.15
N THR A 620 -7.60 -32.05 11.89
CA THR A 620 -7.13 -32.77 13.09
C THR A 620 -7.04 -34.26 12.78
N VAL A 621 -5.84 -34.77 12.91
CA VAL A 621 -5.46 -36.19 12.93
C VAL A 621 -4.86 -36.41 14.33
N TRP A 622 -5.23 -37.35 15.21
CA TRP A 622 -6.11 -38.51 15.25
C TRP A 622 -6.60 -38.74 16.70
N ALA A 623 -7.72 -39.47 16.79
CA ALA A 623 -8.10 -40.51 17.76
C ALA A 623 -7.95 -40.31 19.28
N ASP A 624 -9.12 -40.27 19.95
CA ASP A 624 -9.33 -40.65 21.34
C ASP A 624 -9.23 -42.18 21.52
N GLU A 625 -8.55 -42.64 22.58
CA GLU A 625 -8.83 -43.91 23.25
C GLU A 625 -9.23 -43.63 24.71
N ASP A 626 -10.40 -44.17 25.05
CA ASP A 626 -10.88 -44.69 26.34
C ASP A 626 -11.28 -43.75 27.51
N THR A 627 -12.59 -43.42 27.46
CA THR A 627 -13.63 -43.69 28.47
C THR A 627 -13.22 -44.33 29.80
N ILE A 628 -13.66 -43.75 30.93
CA ILE A 628 -14.22 -44.45 32.12
C ILE A 628 -15.02 -43.43 32.99
N THR A 629 -16.35 -43.51 32.84
CA THR A 629 -17.42 -43.65 33.87
C THR A 629 -17.56 -42.76 35.11
N TYR A 630 -18.81 -42.23 35.26
CA TYR A 630 -19.63 -41.92 36.46
C TYR A 630 -19.05 -40.87 37.45
N GLN A 631 -19.78 -39.88 37.97
CA GLN A 631 -21.08 -39.97 38.64
C GLN A 631 -21.68 -38.55 38.84
N SER A 632 -23.01 -38.48 38.83
CA SER A 632 -23.89 -37.36 39.16
C SER A 632 -23.96 -37.06 40.66
N GLU A 633 -24.21 -35.81 41.04
CA GLU A 633 -25.06 -35.35 42.16
C GLU A 633 -25.07 -33.80 42.17
N SER A 634 -26.18 -33.15 41.82
CA SER A 634 -27.33 -32.72 42.66
C SER A 634 -27.14 -31.30 43.21
N ASP A 635 -27.96 -30.36 42.73
CA ASP A 635 -28.97 -29.56 43.49
C ASP A 635 -28.30 -28.48 44.37
N SER A 636 -28.71 -27.22 44.46
CA SER A 636 -29.98 -26.46 44.40
C SER A 636 -29.52 -24.97 44.48
N GLU A 637 -30.20 -23.89 44.09
CA GLU A 637 -31.56 -23.43 44.37
C GLU A 637 -31.73 -22.06 43.65
N GLU A 638 -32.96 -21.72 43.27
CA GLU A 638 -33.40 -20.45 42.67
C GLU A 638 -33.29 -19.25 43.65
N VAL A 639 -33.20 -18.01 43.15
CA VAL A 639 -34.14 -16.87 43.41
C VAL A 639 -33.71 -15.62 42.60
N ASP A 640 -34.62 -15.22 41.70
CA ASP A 640 -35.07 -13.90 41.21
C ASP A 640 -34.16 -12.65 41.00
N ALA A 641 -34.25 -12.18 39.74
CA ALA A 641 -34.69 -10.86 39.26
C ALA A 641 -33.82 -9.58 39.38
N HIS A 642 -33.46 -9.08 38.19
CA HIS A 642 -33.45 -7.67 37.72
C HIS A 642 -32.62 -6.62 38.47
N SER A 643 -31.56 -6.13 37.80
CA SER A 643 -31.42 -4.71 37.42
C SER A 643 -30.12 -4.50 36.62
N GLU A 644 -30.25 -3.76 35.53
CA GLU A 644 -29.17 -3.10 34.81
C GLU A 644 -28.28 -2.26 35.74
N ARG A 645 -26.96 -2.24 35.48
CA ARG A 645 -26.11 -1.02 35.45
C ARG A 645 -24.65 -1.36 35.10
N THR A 646 -24.24 -0.84 33.94
CA THR A 646 -23.02 -0.05 33.69
C THR A 646 -21.93 -0.08 34.76
N ALA A 647 -20.73 -0.58 34.41
CA ALA A 647 -19.52 -0.41 35.22
C ALA A 647 -18.43 0.33 34.43
N PHE A 648 -18.10 1.51 34.94
CA PHE A 648 -16.99 2.39 34.60
C PHE A 648 -15.63 1.73 34.89
N ILE A 649 -14.66 1.96 34.00
CA ILE A 649 -13.24 1.67 34.23
C ILE A 649 -12.65 2.74 35.15
N LYS A 650 -12.10 2.30 36.28
CA LYS A 650 -11.38 3.13 37.25
C LYS A 650 -9.88 3.01 36.97
N THR A 651 -9.29 4.07 36.40
CA THR A 651 -7.83 4.27 36.38
C THR A 651 -7.37 4.69 37.78
N GLN A 652 -6.45 3.92 38.38
CA GLN A 652 -5.74 4.33 39.58
C GLN A 652 -4.29 4.66 39.21
N SER A 653 -3.97 5.95 39.32
CA SER A 653 -2.61 6.47 39.43
C SER A 653 -2.35 6.80 40.89
N SER A 654 -1.22 6.37 41.43
CA SER A 654 -0.59 6.82 42.68
C SER A 654 0.77 6.11 42.77
N ILE A 655 1.93 6.72 42.98
CA ILE A 655 2.39 8.07 43.35
C ILE A 655 3.76 8.24 42.69
#